data_AF-A0A853LFH6-F1
#
_entry.id   AF-A0A853LFH6-F1
#
_cell.length_a   1.000
_cell.length_b   1.000
_cell.length_c   1.000
_cell.angle_alpha   90.00
_cell.angle_beta   90.00
_cell.angle_gamma   90.00
#
_symmetry.space_group_name_H-M   'P 1'
#
loop_
_entity.id
_entity.type
_entity.pdbx_description
1 polymer ?
#
loop_
_entity_poly.entity_id
_entity_poly.type
_entity_poly.pdbx_seq_one_letter_code
_entity_poly.pdbx_strand_id
1 'polypeptide(L)'
;HFGERHHGFVLDRGGQVERRQHEQLVPADVRGREIKLGSGGLRDVEFAVQLLQLVHGRSDDALHVASTVDALAALGRGGYVGREDAANLTASYEFLRLLEHRLQLQRLKRTHLLPEPDDDEAVRWLARAAHIRPDGRHDAAGVLREELRHQNLRVSQLHAKLFYQPLLESIGPASLELAHGMTSAAAERQLAALGYEGPQTALTHMSALVNHSGRRGRVQSVLLPRLLNWMSYAPDPDGGLLAYRRLSEALAGESWYLSTLRDKPAVARRLMHVLGTSAYVPDLLMRAPRVIQDFGDAPGGPKLLATDPASVARALIASAGRHADPVRAIAAARTLRRRELARVGSADLLGMLEVTEVCQALTSVWVAVLQASLDALTRANLPEDGKPPATIAVIGMGRLGGAELGYGSDADVMFVCQPADGVEDSVAVRWSTLIAEQVRALLGTPSVDPPLEVDANLRPEGRSGALVRTLASYAAYYKQWAQPWEIQALLRANAVAGDPELGQRFLLMADKTRYPADGVSAEAVREIRRIKARVDAERLPRGADPNTHTKLGRGGLADVEWTVQLVQLLHAHDIPALHNTSTLQSLDAIEQAGLVPADEVDLLRQAWLTATRARNALVLVRGKPTDQLPGPGRQLNAVAVAAGWPNDDGSEFLDNYLRVTRRAKAVVRKVFGS
;
A
#
# COMPACT_ATOMS: atom_id res chain seq x y z
N HIS A 1 -6.43 8.72 46.16
CA HIS A 1 -5.57 9.62 45.38
C HIS A 1 -4.52 8.95 44.47
N PHE A 2 -4.45 7.60 44.37
CA PHE A 2 -3.62 6.91 43.37
C PHE A 2 -4.39 6.54 42.07
N GLY A 3 -5.73 6.61 42.07
CA GLY A 3 -6.56 6.24 40.91
C GLY A 3 -6.65 7.31 39.81
N GLU A 4 -6.71 8.59 40.15
CA GLU A 4 -7.01 9.65 39.16
C GLU A 4 -5.87 9.94 38.17
N ARG A 5 -4.61 9.67 38.52
CA ARG A 5 -3.46 9.92 37.62
C ARG A 5 -3.23 8.81 36.58
N HIS A 6 -3.71 7.58 36.82
CA HIS A 6 -3.66 6.51 35.83
C HIS A 6 -4.90 6.47 34.92
N HIS A 7 -6.04 6.97 35.40
CA HIS A 7 -7.25 7.09 34.56
C HIS A 7 -7.06 8.00 33.35
N GLY A 8 -6.23 9.05 33.46
CA GLY A 8 -5.88 9.89 32.32
C GLY A 8 -4.99 9.18 31.31
N PHE A 9 -3.99 8.42 31.77
CA PHE A 9 -2.91 7.92 30.89
C PHE A 9 -3.36 6.80 29.92
N VAL A 10 -4.29 5.92 30.35
CA VAL A 10 -4.81 4.79 29.54
C VAL A 10 -5.95 5.20 28.59
N LEU A 11 -6.67 6.28 28.92
CA LEU A 11 -7.71 6.83 28.04
C LEU A 11 -7.12 7.77 26.98
N ASP A 12 -6.04 8.48 27.28
CA ASP A 12 -5.40 9.46 26.37
C ASP A 12 -4.53 8.78 25.28
N ARG A 13 -4.08 7.54 25.54
CA ARG A 13 -3.52 6.62 24.54
C ARG A 13 -4.43 5.39 24.43
N GLY A 14 -5.57 5.51 23.75
CA GLY A 14 -6.62 4.48 23.70
C GLY A 14 -6.07 3.04 23.77
N GLY A 15 -6.49 2.26 24.77
CA GLY A 15 -5.83 1.01 25.20
C GLY A 15 -5.54 -0.04 24.12
N GLN A 16 -6.15 0.03 22.94
CA GLN A 16 -5.75 -0.76 21.78
C GLN A 16 -4.42 -0.33 21.13
N VAL A 17 -4.06 0.96 21.19
CA VAL A 17 -2.75 1.47 20.78
C VAL A 17 -1.66 0.91 21.68
N GLU A 18 -1.88 0.89 23.00
CA GLU A 18 -0.96 0.21 23.93
C GLU A 18 -0.90 -1.30 23.65
N ARG A 19 -2.03 -1.95 23.33
CA ARG A 19 -2.02 -3.36 22.92
C ARG A 19 -1.15 -3.60 21.68
N ARG A 20 -1.32 -2.82 20.61
CA ARG A 20 -0.48 -2.93 19.39
C ARG A 20 1.00 -2.79 19.70
N GLN A 21 1.36 -1.77 20.49
CA GLN A 21 2.75 -1.54 20.90
C GLN A 21 3.31 -2.75 21.64
N HIS A 22 2.54 -3.38 22.54
CA HIS A 22 3.00 -4.56 23.26
C HIS A 22 3.06 -5.83 22.39
N GLU A 23 2.13 -6.04 21.45
CA GLU A 23 2.21 -7.15 20.47
C GLU A 23 3.41 -7.01 19.52
N GLN A 24 3.83 -5.77 19.25
CA GLN A 24 4.96 -5.44 18.37
C GLN A 24 6.33 -5.49 19.07
N LEU A 25 6.38 -5.43 20.40
CA LEU A 25 7.60 -5.75 21.17
C LEU A 25 8.05 -7.21 20.98
N VAL A 26 7.18 -8.06 20.43
CA VAL A 26 7.47 -9.45 20.10
C VAL A 26 7.98 -9.51 18.66
N PRO A 27 9.23 -9.99 18.44
CA PRO A 27 9.78 -10.17 17.10
C PRO A 27 8.83 -10.96 16.18
N ALA A 28 8.73 -10.54 14.91
CA ALA A 28 7.75 -11.07 13.96
C ALA A 28 7.87 -12.59 13.74
N ASP A 29 9.09 -13.12 13.84
CA ASP A 29 9.44 -14.54 13.74
C ASP A 29 8.93 -15.39 14.92
N VAL A 30 8.67 -14.80 16.08
CA VAL A 30 8.18 -15.52 17.27
C VAL A 30 6.75 -15.17 17.68
N ARG A 31 6.14 -14.16 17.06
CA ARG A 31 4.77 -13.68 17.36
C ARG A 31 3.70 -14.78 17.27
N GLY A 32 3.84 -15.72 16.33
CA GLY A 32 2.93 -16.86 16.19
C GLY A 32 3.00 -17.89 17.33
N ARG A 33 4.06 -17.84 18.15
CA ARG A 33 4.32 -18.77 19.27
C ARG A 33 4.12 -18.12 20.64
N GLU A 34 3.88 -16.81 20.67
CA GLU A 34 3.80 -16.05 21.90
C GLU A 34 2.40 -16.20 22.54
N ILE A 35 2.30 -16.93 23.66
CA ILE A 35 1.03 -17.27 24.31
C ILE A 35 0.40 -16.05 24.98
N LYS A 36 1.22 -15.12 25.47
CA LYS A 36 0.71 -13.99 26.24
C LYS A 36 0.23 -12.88 25.33
N LEU A 37 1.07 -12.49 24.37
CA LEU A 37 0.86 -11.34 23.49
C LEU A 37 0.34 -11.73 22.10
N GLY A 38 0.23 -13.02 21.76
CA GLY A 38 -0.40 -13.44 20.51
C GLY A 38 -1.91 -13.19 20.49
N SER A 39 -2.49 -13.11 19.28
CA SER A 39 -3.94 -13.00 19.10
C SER A 39 -4.68 -14.16 19.76
N GLY A 40 -5.67 -13.83 20.60
CA GLY A 40 -6.38 -14.82 21.41
C GLY A 40 -5.59 -15.33 22.61
N GLY A 41 -4.50 -14.65 22.98
CA GLY A 41 -3.63 -14.99 24.09
C GLY A 41 -4.13 -14.49 25.45
N LEU A 42 -3.29 -14.66 26.48
CA LEU A 42 -3.62 -14.26 27.86
C LEU A 42 -3.92 -12.76 27.99
N ARG A 43 -3.19 -11.91 27.26
CA ARG A 43 -3.37 -10.45 27.30
C ARG A 43 -4.74 -10.04 26.76
N ASP A 44 -5.30 -10.77 25.81
CA ASP A 44 -6.63 -10.48 25.27
C ASP A 44 -7.69 -10.67 26.34
N VAL A 45 -7.61 -11.75 27.12
CA VAL A 45 -8.55 -11.96 28.24
C VAL A 45 -8.36 -10.89 29.31
N GLU A 46 -7.12 -10.62 29.71
CA GLU A 46 -6.81 -9.60 30.73
C GLU A 46 -7.35 -8.22 30.32
N PHE A 47 -7.12 -7.83 29.06
CA PHE A 47 -7.57 -6.56 28.52
C PHE A 47 -9.09 -6.49 28.38
N ALA A 48 -9.74 -7.58 27.93
CA ALA A 48 -11.20 -7.68 27.87
C ALA A 48 -11.84 -7.35 29.22
N VAL A 49 -11.33 -8.00 30.25
CA VAL A 49 -11.81 -7.86 31.62
C VAL A 49 -11.52 -6.46 32.17
N GLN A 50 -10.29 -5.99 32.04
CA GLN A 50 -9.88 -4.67 32.55
C GLN A 50 -10.64 -3.52 31.89
N LEU A 51 -10.91 -3.60 30.58
CA LEU A 51 -11.67 -2.55 29.91
C LEU A 51 -13.14 -2.56 30.37
N LEU A 52 -13.76 -3.71 30.56
CA LEU A 52 -15.12 -3.79 31.13
C LEU A 52 -15.16 -3.24 32.56
N GLN A 53 -14.14 -3.52 33.38
CA GLN A 53 -13.99 -2.90 34.70
C GLN A 53 -13.83 -1.38 34.60
N LEU A 54 -13.11 -0.84 33.61
CA LEU A 54 -12.98 0.61 33.40
C LEU A 54 -14.30 1.26 32.95
N VAL A 55 -15.06 0.59 32.09
CA VAL A 55 -16.34 1.11 31.56
C VAL A 55 -17.42 1.12 32.65
N HIS A 56 -17.56 0.03 33.40
CA HIS A 56 -18.66 -0.22 34.34
C HIS A 56 -18.29 -0.04 35.82
N GLY A 57 -17.01 -0.14 36.18
CA GLY A 57 -16.57 -0.06 37.58
C GLY A 57 -16.80 1.29 38.24
N ARG A 58 -17.11 2.36 37.47
CA ARG A 58 -17.55 3.64 38.06
C ARG A 58 -18.92 3.53 38.73
N SER A 59 -19.79 2.66 38.24
CA SER A 59 -21.16 2.49 38.73
C SER A 59 -21.35 1.22 39.56
N ASP A 60 -20.37 0.31 39.56
CA ASP A 60 -20.44 -0.98 40.23
C ASP A 60 -19.11 -1.33 40.91
N ASP A 61 -19.06 -1.12 42.23
CA ASP A 61 -17.87 -1.37 43.06
C ASP A 61 -17.54 -2.87 43.17
N ALA A 62 -18.48 -3.78 42.89
CA ALA A 62 -18.21 -5.23 42.88
C ALA A 62 -17.23 -5.64 41.77
N LEU A 63 -16.99 -4.75 40.80
CA LEU A 63 -16.00 -4.94 39.74
C LEU A 63 -14.59 -4.50 40.15
N HIS A 64 -14.35 -3.93 41.33
CA HIS A 64 -13.02 -3.49 41.80
C HIS A 64 -12.18 -4.65 42.36
N VAL A 65 -12.08 -5.74 41.58
CA VAL A 65 -11.32 -6.94 41.92
C VAL A 65 -10.06 -7.05 41.07
N ALA A 66 -8.95 -7.47 41.69
CA ALA A 66 -7.64 -7.52 41.02
C ALA A 66 -7.44 -8.75 40.13
N SER A 67 -8.04 -9.89 40.50
CA SER A 67 -7.89 -11.17 39.79
C SER A 67 -8.75 -11.20 38.54
N THR A 68 -8.15 -11.59 37.39
CA THR A 68 -8.86 -11.71 36.11
C THR A 68 -10.02 -12.72 36.17
N VAL A 69 -9.84 -13.84 36.88
CA VAL A 69 -10.87 -14.88 37.01
C VAL A 69 -12.00 -14.41 37.92
N ASP A 70 -11.67 -13.75 39.04
CA ASP A 70 -12.69 -13.20 39.94
C ASP A 70 -13.47 -12.06 39.28
N ALA A 71 -12.80 -11.25 38.48
CA ALA A 71 -13.40 -10.21 37.67
C ALA A 71 -14.35 -10.80 36.60
N LEU A 72 -13.96 -11.87 35.89
CA LEU A 72 -14.86 -12.58 34.96
C LEU A 72 -16.10 -13.12 35.69
N ALA A 73 -15.92 -13.68 36.88
CA ALA A 73 -17.03 -14.16 37.70
C ALA A 73 -17.94 -13.01 38.16
N ALA A 74 -17.38 -11.87 38.57
CA ALA A 74 -18.12 -10.68 38.95
C ALA A 74 -18.89 -10.08 37.76
N LEU A 75 -18.24 -9.96 36.59
CA LEU A 75 -18.85 -9.52 35.34
C LEU A 75 -20.01 -10.43 34.90
N GLY A 76 -19.84 -11.76 35.05
CA GLY A 76 -20.88 -12.74 34.77
C GLY A 76 -22.06 -12.70 35.76
N ARG A 77 -21.79 -12.45 37.05
CA ARG A 77 -22.84 -12.28 38.07
C ARG A 77 -23.63 -10.98 37.89
N GLY A 78 -22.93 -9.88 37.57
CA GLY A 78 -23.52 -8.58 37.30
C GLY A 78 -24.26 -8.48 35.96
N GLY A 79 -24.17 -9.52 35.11
CA GLY A 79 -24.87 -9.57 33.83
C GLY A 79 -24.20 -8.77 32.71
N TYR A 80 -23.00 -8.21 32.92
CA TYR A 80 -22.22 -7.50 31.91
C TYR A 80 -21.63 -8.46 30.86
N VAL A 81 -21.45 -9.73 31.23
CA VAL A 81 -20.98 -10.80 30.36
C VAL A 81 -21.93 -11.98 30.50
N GLY A 82 -22.31 -12.61 29.38
CA GLY A 82 -23.14 -13.82 29.41
C GLY A 82 -22.47 -14.93 30.23
N ARG A 83 -23.23 -15.67 31.04
CA ARG A 83 -22.68 -16.70 31.95
C ARG A 83 -21.84 -17.74 31.20
N GLU A 84 -22.29 -18.15 30.02
CA GLU A 84 -21.57 -19.08 29.15
C GLU A 84 -20.27 -18.48 28.59
N ASP A 85 -20.32 -17.21 28.16
CA ASP A 85 -19.13 -16.50 27.66
C ASP A 85 -18.09 -16.30 28.77
N ALA A 86 -18.51 -15.96 29.99
CA ALA A 86 -17.64 -15.83 31.16
C ALA A 86 -16.97 -17.17 31.51
N ALA A 87 -17.74 -18.26 31.51
CA ALA A 87 -17.21 -19.60 31.76
C ALA A 87 -16.21 -20.03 30.68
N ASN A 88 -16.54 -19.78 29.40
CA ASN A 88 -15.66 -20.11 28.28
C ASN A 88 -14.36 -19.30 28.29
N LEU A 89 -14.41 -17.99 28.58
CA LEU A 89 -13.20 -17.16 28.73
C LEU A 89 -12.36 -17.61 29.92
N THR A 90 -12.99 -17.96 31.04
CA THR A 90 -12.28 -18.48 32.23
C THR A 90 -11.54 -19.76 31.88
N ALA A 91 -12.22 -20.74 31.26
CA ALA A 91 -11.60 -22.00 30.87
C ALA A 91 -10.45 -21.79 29.86
N SER A 92 -10.62 -20.88 28.89
CA SER A 92 -9.57 -20.55 27.92
C SER A 92 -8.35 -19.92 28.60
N TYR A 93 -8.58 -18.98 29.52
CA TYR A 93 -7.54 -18.30 30.28
C TYR A 93 -6.76 -19.27 31.18
N GLU A 94 -7.46 -20.15 31.90
CA GLU A 94 -6.86 -21.18 32.75
C GLU A 94 -6.01 -22.15 31.92
N PHE A 95 -6.49 -22.56 30.75
CA PHE A 95 -5.74 -23.41 29.84
C PHE A 95 -4.45 -22.74 29.35
N LEU A 96 -4.55 -21.51 28.82
CA LEU A 96 -3.37 -20.77 28.34
C LEU A 96 -2.37 -20.52 29.49
N ARG A 97 -2.87 -20.21 30.69
CA ARG A 97 -2.05 -19.98 31.88
C ARG A 97 -1.38 -21.28 32.36
N LEU A 98 -2.08 -22.41 32.27
CA LEU A 98 -1.49 -23.72 32.55
C LEU A 98 -0.30 -23.99 31.62
N LEU A 99 -0.45 -23.78 30.31
CA LEU A 99 0.64 -23.98 29.35
C LEU A 99 1.84 -23.08 29.63
N GLU A 100 1.59 -21.79 29.86
CA GLU A 100 2.61 -20.81 30.24
C GLU A 100 3.35 -21.26 31.52
N HIS A 101 2.61 -21.65 32.56
CA HIS A 101 3.19 -22.14 33.81
C HIS A 101 4.05 -23.40 33.60
N ARG A 102 3.61 -24.35 32.77
CA ARG A 102 4.41 -25.55 32.46
C ARG A 102 5.71 -25.17 31.77
N LEU A 103 5.65 -24.32 30.75
CA LEU A 103 6.85 -23.85 30.03
C LEU A 103 7.85 -23.14 30.96
N GLN A 104 7.35 -22.30 31.87
CA GLN A 104 8.19 -21.60 32.83
C GLN A 104 8.83 -22.55 33.84
N LEU A 105 8.09 -23.56 34.32
CA LEU A 105 8.61 -24.59 35.23
C LEU A 105 9.67 -25.49 34.58
N GLN A 106 9.55 -25.77 33.27
CA GLN A 106 10.49 -26.65 32.56
C GLN A 106 11.94 -26.16 32.63
N ARG A 107 12.14 -24.84 32.48
CA ARG A 107 13.47 -24.23 32.41
C ARG A 107 13.74 -23.24 33.55
N LEU A 108 12.81 -23.11 34.51
CA LEU A 108 12.83 -22.10 35.58
C LEU A 108 13.11 -20.69 35.05
N LYS A 109 12.50 -20.34 33.91
CA LYS A 109 12.68 -19.06 33.21
C LYS A 109 11.33 -18.46 32.90
N ARG A 110 11.23 -17.13 32.97
CA ARG A 110 10.06 -16.37 32.53
C ARG A 110 10.01 -16.36 31.00
N THR A 111 9.44 -17.41 30.43
CA THR A 111 9.14 -17.54 29.00
C THR A 111 7.64 -17.46 28.76
N HIS A 112 7.27 -16.93 27.60
CA HIS A 112 5.90 -16.92 27.09
C HIS A 112 5.81 -17.55 25.69
N LEU A 113 6.93 -18.08 25.18
CA LEU A 113 7.05 -18.70 23.87
C LEU A 113 6.74 -20.19 23.93
N LEU A 114 5.87 -20.64 23.03
CA LEU A 114 5.68 -22.04 22.71
C LEU A 114 6.93 -22.63 22.03
N PRO A 115 7.10 -23.96 22.10
CA PRO A 115 8.12 -24.65 21.31
C PRO A 115 8.03 -24.32 19.81
N GLU A 116 9.14 -24.49 19.09
CA GLU A 116 9.12 -24.34 17.62
C GLU A 116 8.14 -25.33 16.98
N PRO A 117 7.48 -24.99 15.86
CA PRO A 117 6.49 -25.87 15.23
C PRO A 117 7.05 -27.24 14.83
N ASP A 118 8.33 -27.29 14.46
CA ASP A 118 9.08 -28.49 14.05
C ASP A 118 9.73 -29.24 15.23
N ASP A 119 9.71 -28.68 16.45
CA ASP A 119 10.16 -29.35 17.67
C ASP A 119 9.05 -30.22 18.27
N ASP A 120 8.74 -31.33 17.59
CA ASP A 120 7.71 -32.27 18.01
C ASP A 120 7.93 -32.85 19.41
N GLU A 121 9.18 -33.00 19.85
CA GLU A 121 9.49 -33.55 21.17
C GLU A 121 9.10 -32.56 22.28
N ALA A 122 9.45 -31.29 22.14
CA ALA A 122 9.06 -30.26 23.09
C ALA A 122 7.54 -30.05 23.12
N VAL A 123 6.85 -30.13 21.97
CA VAL A 123 5.38 -30.07 21.92
C VAL A 123 4.75 -31.29 22.62
N ARG A 124 5.27 -32.51 22.40
CA ARG A 124 4.80 -33.71 23.11
C ARG A 124 5.05 -33.64 24.61
N TRP A 125 6.18 -33.06 25.03
CA TRP A 125 6.43 -32.80 26.45
C TRP A 125 5.38 -31.87 27.03
N LEU A 126 5.12 -30.73 26.37
CA LEU A 126 4.14 -29.75 26.83
C LEU A 126 2.74 -30.35 26.89
N ALA A 127 2.34 -31.13 25.89
CA ALA A 127 1.07 -31.83 25.85
C ALA A 127 0.91 -32.77 27.06
N ARG A 128 1.94 -33.58 27.38
CA ARG A 128 1.92 -34.46 28.55
C ARG A 128 1.88 -33.69 29.86
N ALA A 129 2.66 -32.61 29.99
CA ALA A 129 2.70 -31.75 31.17
C ALA A 129 1.37 -31.00 31.41
N ALA A 130 0.62 -30.76 30.34
CA ALA A 130 -0.73 -30.21 30.35
C ALA A 130 -1.83 -31.27 30.42
N HIS A 131 -1.47 -32.55 30.57
CA HIS A 131 -2.39 -33.70 30.61
C HIS A 131 -3.26 -33.89 29.37
N ILE A 132 -2.82 -33.39 28.22
CA ILE A 132 -3.45 -33.64 26.92
C ILE A 132 -3.25 -35.09 26.52
N ARG A 133 -4.33 -35.73 26.07
CA ARG A 133 -4.33 -37.12 25.61
C ARG A 133 -4.45 -37.16 24.08
N PRO A 134 -3.85 -38.16 23.40
CA PRO A 134 -4.16 -38.44 22.01
C PRO A 134 -5.65 -38.69 21.80
N ASP A 135 -6.13 -38.39 20.61
CA ASP A 135 -7.46 -38.81 20.14
C ASP A 135 -7.32 -39.88 19.05
N GLY A 136 -8.44 -40.34 18.47
CA GLY A 136 -8.41 -41.36 17.41
C GLY A 136 -7.80 -40.91 16.08
N ARG A 137 -7.40 -39.64 15.94
CA ARG A 137 -6.89 -39.02 14.70
C ARG A 137 -5.52 -38.36 14.86
N HIS A 138 -5.16 -37.93 16.07
CA HIS A 138 -3.97 -37.14 16.37
C HIS A 138 -3.25 -37.67 17.62
N ASP A 139 -1.93 -37.58 17.62
CA ASP A 139 -1.14 -37.79 18.85
C ASP A 139 -1.34 -36.63 19.83
N ALA A 140 -0.81 -36.75 21.05
CA ALA A 140 -1.00 -35.71 22.09
C ALA A 140 -0.49 -34.33 21.65
N ALA A 141 0.56 -34.28 20.82
CA ALA A 141 1.08 -33.03 20.26
C ALA A 141 0.13 -32.43 19.22
N GLY A 142 -0.42 -33.25 18.32
CA GLY A 142 -1.45 -32.84 17.37
C GLY A 142 -2.70 -32.30 18.06
N VAL A 143 -3.20 -33.00 19.09
CA VAL A 143 -4.35 -32.54 19.89
C VAL A 143 -4.04 -31.20 20.57
N LEU A 144 -2.85 -31.04 21.18
CA LEU A 144 -2.47 -29.77 21.80
C LEU A 144 -2.44 -28.62 20.79
N ARG A 145 -1.90 -28.84 19.58
CA ARG A 145 -1.86 -27.83 18.53
C ARG A 145 -3.27 -27.43 18.08
N GLU A 146 -4.17 -28.38 17.94
CA GLU A 146 -5.57 -28.13 17.58
C GLU A 146 -6.31 -27.39 18.70
N GLU A 147 -6.15 -27.83 19.95
CA GLU A 147 -6.79 -27.23 21.11
C GLU A 147 -6.29 -25.79 21.31
N LEU A 148 -4.99 -25.54 21.23
CA LEU A 148 -4.44 -24.19 21.30
C LEU A 148 -5.03 -23.27 20.21
N ARG A 149 -5.11 -23.75 18.98
CA ARG A 149 -5.73 -22.99 17.87
C ARG A 149 -7.19 -22.68 18.17
N HIS A 150 -7.92 -23.66 18.70
CA HIS A 150 -9.33 -23.52 19.06
C HIS A 150 -9.54 -22.53 20.22
N GLN A 151 -8.71 -22.58 21.26
CA GLN A 151 -8.75 -21.66 22.39
C GLN A 151 -8.40 -20.22 21.96
N ASN A 152 -7.34 -20.03 21.16
CA ASN A 152 -6.99 -18.71 20.65
C ASN A 152 -8.12 -18.12 19.77
N LEU A 153 -8.73 -18.95 18.91
CA LEU A 153 -9.88 -18.53 18.10
C LEU A 153 -11.07 -18.14 18.98
N ARG A 154 -11.37 -18.95 20.00
CA ARG A 154 -12.46 -18.72 20.95
C ARG A 154 -12.25 -17.44 21.75
N VAL A 155 -11.07 -17.23 22.33
CA VAL A 155 -10.73 -15.99 23.05
C VAL A 155 -10.86 -14.79 22.14
N SER A 156 -10.33 -14.85 20.92
CA SER A 156 -10.43 -13.74 19.95
C SER A 156 -11.90 -13.42 19.59
N GLN A 157 -12.73 -14.44 19.39
CA GLN A 157 -14.16 -14.27 19.11
C GLN A 157 -14.93 -13.72 20.30
N LEU A 158 -14.71 -14.26 21.50
CA LEU A 158 -15.37 -13.81 22.72
C LEU A 158 -14.94 -12.40 23.09
N HIS A 159 -13.64 -12.08 23.00
CA HIS A 159 -13.12 -10.72 23.14
C HIS A 159 -13.89 -9.75 22.21
N ALA A 160 -13.91 -10.02 20.90
CA ALA A 160 -14.62 -9.18 19.95
C ALA A 160 -16.13 -9.08 20.27
N LYS A 161 -16.76 -10.18 20.65
CA LYS A 161 -18.17 -10.20 21.06
C LYS A 161 -18.41 -9.31 22.27
N LEU A 162 -17.68 -9.50 23.36
CA LEU A 162 -17.86 -8.75 24.61
C LEU A 162 -17.66 -7.25 24.43
N PHE A 163 -16.78 -6.85 23.51
CA PHE A 163 -16.61 -5.44 23.20
C PHE A 163 -17.73 -4.92 22.31
N TYR A 164 -17.91 -5.48 21.13
CA TYR A 164 -18.71 -4.81 20.13
C TYR A 164 -20.19 -5.19 20.19
N GLN A 165 -20.54 -6.36 20.70
CA GLN A 165 -21.95 -6.80 20.77
C GLN A 165 -22.80 -5.88 21.66
N PRO A 166 -22.37 -5.49 22.88
CA PRO A 166 -23.12 -4.52 23.69
C PRO A 166 -23.30 -3.15 23.01
N LEU A 167 -22.31 -2.70 22.23
CA LEU A 167 -22.42 -1.49 21.42
C LEU A 167 -23.52 -1.62 20.35
N LEU A 168 -23.59 -2.77 19.68
CA LEU A 168 -24.61 -3.06 18.67
C LEU A 168 -26.01 -3.19 19.27
N GLU A 169 -26.13 -3.76 20.47
CA GLU A 169 -27.40 -3.85 21.18
C GLU A 169 -27.91 -2.47 21.60
N SER A 170 -27.01 -1.54 21.96
CA SER A 170 -27.41 -0.16 22.32
C SER A 170 -27.90 0.68 21.13
N ILE A 171 -27.56 0.31 19.90
CA ILE A 171 -27.92 1.06 18.68
C ILE A 171 -28.90 0.30 17.76
N GLY A 172 -29.21 -0.95 18.08
CA GLY A 172 -30.13 -1.80 17.32
C GLY A 172 -31.60 -1.41 17.51
N PRO A 173 -32.54 -2.06 16.81
CA PRO A 173 -33.96 -1.78 16.95
C PRO A 173 -34.40 -1.99 18.41
N ALA A 174 -35.27 -1.11 18.93
CA ALA A 174 -35.71 -1.02 20.34
C ALA A 174 -36.36 -2.28 20.95
N SER A 175 -36.35 -3.42 20.27
CA SER A 175 -36.97 -4.68 20.71
C SER A 175 -36.07 -5.59 21.56
N LEU A 176 -34.89 -5.12 21.98
CA LEU A 176 -33.97 -5.85 22.87
C LEU A 176 -33.67 -4.99 24.11
N GLU A 177 -34.68 -4.71 24.93
CA GLU A 177 -34.47 -4.19 26.28
C GLU A 177 -33.83 -5.27 27.16
N LEU A 178 -32.50 -5.34 27.14
CA LEU A 178 -31.72 -5.96 28.21
C LEU A 178 -31.74 -5.01 29.40
N ALA A 179 -32.09 -5.52 30.59
CA ALA A 179 -32.24 -4.75 31.83
C ALA A 179 -30.99 -3.95 32.28
N HIS A 180 -29.85 -4.12 31.61
CA HIS A 180 -28.57 -3.43 31.86
C HIS A 180 -27.90 -2.91 30.57
N GLY A 181 -28.69 -2.51 29.57
CA GLY A 181 -28.18 -2.00 28.30
C GLY A 181 -27.15 -0.86 28.45
N MET A 182 -26.13 -0.84 27.60
CA MET A 182 -25.12 0.21 27.59
C MET A 182 -25.75 1.59 27.33
N THR A 183 -25.38 2.59 28.13
CA THR A 183 -25.75 3.98 27.85
C THR A 183 -24.95 4.53 26.67
N SER A 184 -25.47 5.54 25.95
CA SER A 184 -24.73 6.20 24.86
C SER A 184 -23.35 6.70 25.31
N ALA A 185 -23.28 7.29 26.51
CA ALA A 185 -22.02 7.75 27.09
C ALA A 185 -21.04 6.62 27.46
N ALA A 186 -21.53 5.40 27.75
CA ALA A 186 -20.67 4.23 27.90
C ALA A 186 -20.17 3.71 26.54
N ALA A 187 -21.04 3.72 25.52
CA ALA A 187 -20.70 3.30 24.17
C ALA A 187 -19.63 4.19 23.53
N GLU A 188 -19.75 5.51 23.71
CA GLU A 188 -18.76 6.47 23.24
C GLU A 188 -17.40 6.30 23.92
N ARG A 189 -17.37 6.14 25.26
CA ARG A 189 -16.13 5.89 26.01
C ARG A 189 -15.44 4.61 25.57
N GLN A 190 -16.22 3.57 25.29
CA GLN A 190 -15.68 2.31 24.85
C GLN A 190 -15.06 2.41 23.44
N LEU A 191 -15.73 3.05 22.49
CA LEU A 191 -15.15 3.30 21.16
C LEU A 191 -13.91 4.18 21.21
N ALA A 192 -13.89 5.21 22.06
CA ALA A 192 -12.70 6.03 22.28
C ALA A 192 -11.52 5.18 22.81
N ALA A 193 -11.77 4.29 23.77
CA ALA A 193 -10.76 3.36 24.27
C ALA A 193 -10.27 2.35 23.22
N LEU A 194 -11.07 2.08 22.18
CA LEU A 194 -10.73 1.23 21.04
C LEU A 194 -10.01 1.97 19.91
N GLY A 195 -9.76 3.28 20.05
CA GLY A 195 -8.95 4.10 19.14
C GLY A 195 -9.75 4.99 18.18
N TYR A 196 -11.08 4.99 18.25
CA TYR A 196 -11.93 5.86 17.42
C TYR A 196 -11.86 7.32 17.89
N GLU A 197 -11.56 8.26 17.00
CA GLU A 197 -11.57 9.72 17.30
C GLU A 197 -12.98 10.30 17.29
N GLY A 198 -13.86 9.75 16.45
CA GLY A 198 -15.25 10.17 16.38
C GLY A 198 -16.21 9.09 16.87
N PRO A 199 -16.23 8.72 18.17
CA PRO A 199 -17.14 7.69 18.70
C PRO A 199 -18.60 7.87 18.29
N GLN A 200 -19.12 9.11 18.30
CA GLN A 200 -20.50 9.39 17.90
C GLN A 200 -20.73 9.11 16.40
N THR A 201 -19.76 9.50 15.57
CA THR A 201 -19.79 9.24 14.12
C THR A 201 -19.68 7.74 13.84
N ALA A 202 -18.82 7.02 14.56
CA ALA A 202 -18.69 5.57 14.48
C ALA A 202 -20.01 4.87 14.85
N LEU A 203 -20.67 5.26 15.96
CA LEU A 203 -22.00 4.74 16.33
C LEU A 203 -23.04 5.00 15.22
N THR A 204 -23.00 6.17 14.58
CA THR A 204 -23.89 6.50 13.46
C THR A 204 -23.67 5.58 12.27
N HIS A 205 -22.40 5.26 11.94
CA HIS A 205 -22.09 4.32 10.87
C HIS A 205 -22.47 2.88 11.21
N MET A 206 -22.23 2.45 12.44
CA MET A 206 -22.62 1.13 12.93
C MET A 206 -24.16 0.97 12.90
N SER A 207 -24.89 1.98 13.39
CA SER A 207 -26.35 2.01 13.40
C SER A 207 -26.92 1.88 11.98
N ALA A 208 -26.37 2.63 11.02
CA ALA A 208 -26.78 2.53 9.63
C ALA A 208 -26.60 1.12 9.04
N LEU A 209 -25.56 0.38 9.46
CA LEU A 209 -25.30 -0.98 8.97
C LEU A 209 -26.27 -2.01 9.56
N VAL A 210 -26.59 -1.91 10.86
CA VAL A 210 -27.42 -2.90 11.56
C VAL A 210 -28.92 -2.65 11.42
N ASN A 211 -29.35 -1.39 11.29
CA ASN A 211 -30.77 -1.02 11.20
C ASN A 211 -31.36 -1.19 9.80
N HIS A 212 -30.66 -1.88 8.89
CA HIS A 212 -31.23 -2.31 7.62
C HIS A 212 -32.25 -3.45 7.81
N SER A 213 -33.46 -3.27 7.26
CA SER A 213 -34.51 -4.28 7.31
C SER A 213 -34.11 -5.63 6.72
N GLY A 214 -34.60 -6.72 7.33
CA GLY A 214 -34.49 -8.08 6.80
C GLY A 214 -33.15 -8.78 7.09
N ARG A 215 -32.75 -9.69 6.19
CA ARG A 215 -31.57 -10.57 6.38
C ARG A 215 -30.26 -9.80 6.46
N ARG A 216 -30.13 -8.66 5.77
CA ARG A 216 -28.87 -7.90 5.70
C ARG A 216 -28.48 -7.30 7.05
N GLY A 217 -29.39 -6.60 7.74
CA GLY A 217 -29.13 -6.07 9.07
C GLY A 217 -28.74 -7.17 10.06
N ARG A 218 -29.44 -8.31 10.04
CA ARG A 218 -29.09 -9.48 10.87
C ARG A 218 -27.69 -10.02 10.60
N VAL A 219 -27.30 -10.16 9.33
CA VAL A 219 -25.95 -10.61 8.97
C VAL A 219 -24.91 -9.58 9.41
N GLN A 220 -25.18 -8.29 9.23
CA GLN A 220 -24.31 -7.22 9.70
C GLN A 220 -24.13 -7.27 11.22
N SER A 221 -25.20 -7.39 12.01
CA SER A 221 -25.11 -7.50 13.47
C SER A 221 -24.22 -8.65 13.93
N VAL A 222 -24.19 -9.77 13.20
CA VAL A 222 -23.33 -10.92 13.50
C VAL A 222 -21.88 -10.70 13.08
N LEU A 223 -21.64 -10.04 11.94
CA LEU A 223 -20.28 -9.84 11.41
C LEU A 223 -19.54 -8.69 12.07
N LEU A 224 -20.26 -7.59 12.29
CA LEU A 224 -19.70 -6.30 12.66
C LEU A 224 -18.80 -6.36 13.91
N PRO A 225 -19.10 -7.14 14.97
CA PRO A 225 -18.20 -7.26 16.12
C PRO A 225 -16.79 -7.71 15.74
N ARG A 226 -16.70 -8.72 14.88
CA ARG A 226 -15.41 -9.27 14.43
C ARG A 226 -14.71 -8.31 13.47
N LEU A 227 -15.46 -7.65 12.60
CA LEU A 227 -14.92 -6.69 11.63
C LEU A 227 -14.34 -5.45 12.33
N LEU A 228 -15.08 -4.88 13.29
CA LEU A 228 -14.62 -3.74 14.07
C LEU A 228 -13.39 -4.08 14.90
N ASN A 229 -13.34 -5.30 15.47
CA ASN A 229 -12.14 -5.78 16.16
C ASN A 229 -10.92 -5.82 15.23
N TRP A 230 -11.05 -6.27 13.97
CA TRP A 230 -9.90 -6.23 13.06
C TRP A 230 -9.55 -4.83 12.59
N MET A 231 -10.56 -4.00 12.35
CA MET A 231 -10.39 -2.62 11.90
C MET A 231 -9.74 -1.75 12.97
N SER A 232 -9.97 -2.05 14.25
CA SER A 232 -9.32 -1.35 15.35
C SER A 232 -7.82 -1.63 15.45
N TYR A 233 -7.24 -2.52 14.61
CA TYR A 233 -5.79 -2.64 14.37
C TYR A 233 -5.27 -1.81 13.20
N ALA A 234 -6.13 -1.14 12.45
CA ALA A 234 -5.72 -0.27 11.35
C ALA A 234 -5.43 1.16 11.85
N PRO A 235 -4.54 1.93 11.20
CA PRO A 235 -4.15 3.25 11.70
C PRO A 235 -5.29 4.29 11.69
N ASP A 236 -6.32 4.12 10.87
CA ASP A 236 -7.51 4.97 10.81
C ASP A 236 -8.82 4.12 10.86
N PRO A 237 -9.26 3.70 12.06
CA PRO A 237 -10.46 2.89 12.21
C PRO A 237 -11.76 3.66 11.89
N ASP A 238 -11.79 4.98 12.11
CA ASP A 238 -12.94 5.83 11.75
C ASP A 238 -13.13 5.89 10.23
N GLY A 239 -12.06 6.19 9.48
CA GLY A 239 -12.04 6.20 8.03
C GLY A 239 -12.36 4.82 7.45
N GLY A 240 -11.80 3.76 8.04
CA GLY A 240 -12.09 2.38 7.67
C GLY A 240 -13.56 2.00 7.84
N LEU A 241 -14.22 2.46 8.91
CA LEU A 241 -15.62 2.15 9.18
C LEU A 241 -16.54 2.89 8.20
N LEU A 242 -16.23 4.15 7.91
CA LEU A 242 -16.93 4.90 6.87
C LEU A 242 -16.79 4.21 5.50
N ALA A 243 -15.58 3.80 5.13
CA ALA A 243 -15.30 3.09 3.88
C ALA A 243 -16.06 1.75 3.81
N TYR A 244 -16.07 0.98 4.91
CA TYR A 244 -16.82 -0.27 4.99
C TYR A 244 -18.32 -0.07 4.84
N ARG A 245 -18.87 0.98 5.48
CA ARG A 245 -20.28 1.34 5.34
C ARG A 245 -20.62 1.67 3.90
N ARG A 246 -19.86 2.56 3.26
CA ARG A 246 -20.07 2.95 1.85
C ARG A 246 -20.00 1.76 0.91
N LEU A 247 -19.04 0.85 1.11
CA LEU A 247 -18.96 -0.40 0.34
C LEU A 247 -20.17 -1.30 0.56
N SER A 248 -20.64 -1.44 1.80
CA SER A 248 -21.82 -2.24 2.12
C SER A 248 -23.10 -1.68 1.51
N GLU A 249 -23.24 -0.36 1.46
CA GLU A 249 -24.34 0.34 0.79
C GLU A 249 -24.25 0.16 -0.73
N ALA A 250 -23.08 0.40 -1.33
CA ALA A 250 -22.86 0.27 -2.77
C ALA A 250 -23.05 -1.17 -3.28
N LEU A 251 -22.70 -2.16 -2.47
CA LEU A 251 -22.81 -3.59 -2.78
C LEU A 251 -24.06 -4.23 -2.18
N ALA A 252 -25.05 -3.43 -1.79
CA ALA A 252 -26.29 -3.96 -1.23
C ALA A 252 -26.90 -5.03 -2.15
N GLY A 253 -26.98 -4.78 -3.46
CA GLY A 253 -27.51 -5.72 -4.45
C GLY A 253 -26.71 -7.02 -4.66
N GLU A 254 -25.48 -7.09 -4.16
CA GLU A 254 -24.53 -8.17 -4.44
C GLU A 254 -24.56 -9.25 -3.34
N SER A 255 -25.31 -10.34 -3.56
CA SER A 255 -25.50 -11.41 -2.58
C SER A 255 -24.20 -12.11 -2.14
N TRP A 256 -23.17 -12.09 -2.99
CA TRP A 256 -21.87 -12.68 -2.72
C TRP A 256 -21.06 -11.89 -1.68
N TYR A 257 -21.32 -10.58 -1.48
CA TYR A 257 -20.44 -9.72 -0.68
C TYR A 257 -20.44 -10.09 0.80
N LEU A 258 -21.60 -9.99 1.46
CA LEU A 258 -21.72 -10.34 2.89
C LEU A 258 -21.51 -11.83 3.15
N SER A 259 -21.88 -12.70 2.21
CA SER A 259 -21.59 -14.13 2.32
C SER A 259 -20.08 -14.40 2.26
N THR A 260 -19.35 -13.73 1.38
CA THR A 260 -17.87 -13.83 1.34
C THR A 260 -17.25 -13.37 2.65
N LEU A 261 -17.68 -12.25 3.23
CA LEU A 261 -17.14 -11.76 4.50
C LEU A 261 -17.43 -12.70 5.67
N ARG A 262 -18.61 -13.31 5.67
CA ARG A 262 -19.02 -14.31 6.68
C ARG A 262 -18.24 -15.62 6.55
N ASP A 263 -18.16 -16.14 5.33
CA ASP A 263 -17.69 -17.50 5.06
C ASP A 263 -16.16 -17.56 4.89
N LYS A 264 -15.51 -16.42 4.60
CA LYS A 264 -14.06 -16.32 4.39
C LYS A 264 -13.43 -15.25 5.32
N PRO A 265 -13.15 -15.61 6.58
CA PRO A 265 -12.56 -14.69 7.56
C PRO A 265 -11.26 -14.01 7.11
N ALA A 266 -10.41 -14.72 6.35
CA ALA A 266 -9.15 -14.16 5.84
C ALA A 266 -9.40 -12.98 4.88
N VAL A 267 -10.40 -13.09 4.01
CA VAL A 267 -10.82 -12.01 3.10
C VAL A 267 -11.30 -10.81 3.90
N ALA A 268 -12.20 -11.05 4.86
CA ALA A 268 -12.77 -9.99 5.68
C ALA A 268 -11.70 -9.25 6.50
N ARG A 269 -10.77 -9.97 7.12
CA ARG A 269 -9.66 -9.37 7.89
C ARG A 269 -8.76 -8.50 7.00
N ARG A 270 -8.33 -9.03 5.85
CA ARG A 270 -7.50 -8.28 4.88
C ARG A 270 -8.24 -7.04 4.36
N LEU A 271 -9.57 -7.14 4.15
CA LEU A 271 -10.39 -6.00 3.78
C LEU A 271 -10.39 -4.93 4.87
N MET A 272 -10.62 -5.29 6.14
CA MET A 272 -10.61 -4.30 7.23
C MET A 272 -9.26 -3.58 7.36
N HIS A 273 -8.16 -4.32 7.19
CA HIS A 273 -6.81 -3.72 7.17
C HIS A 273 -6.65 -2.71 6.04
N VAL A 274 -7.01 -3.08 4.81
CA VAL A 274 -6.92 -2.19 3.64
C VAL A 274 -7.81 -0.95 3.82
N LEU A 275 -9.06 -1.12 4.26
CA LEU A 275 -9.99 -0.01 4.43
C LEU A 275 -9.56 0.96 5.53
N GLY A 276 -9.02 0.47 6.65
CA GLY A 276 -8.56 1.32 7.75
C GLY A 276 -7.14 1.85 7.59
N THR A 277 -6.43 1.50 6.51
CA THR A 277 -5.07 2.01 6.21
C THR A 277 -5.07 3.01 5.06
N SER A 278 -6.02 2.89 4.12
CA SER A 278 -5.99 3.64 2.87
C SER A 278 -7.28 4.41 2.62
N ALA A 279 -7.14 5.69 2.27
CA ALA A 279 -8.23 6.46 1.66
C ALA A 279 -8.32 6.22 0.13
N TYR A 280 -7.22 5.75 -0.51
CA TYR A 280 -7.14 5.55 -1.96
C TYR A 280 -7.85 4.27 -2.44
N VAL A 281 -7.55 3.13 -1.82
CA VAL A 281 -8.04 1.82 -2.29
C VAL A 281 -9.55 1.64 -2.15
N PRO A 282 -10.23 2.12 -1.08
CA PRO A 282 -11.68 2.02 -0.98
C PRO A 282 -12.44 2.63 -2.16
N ASP A 283 -11.98 3.78 -2.67
CA ASP A 283 -12.58 4.45 -3.83
C ASP A 283 -12.47 3.61 -5.10
N LEU A 284 -11.35 2.89 -5.26
CA LEU A 284 -11.18 1.94 -6.35
C LEU A 284 -12.08 0.71 -6.17
N LEU A 285 -12.16 0.16 -4.95
CA LEU A 285 -12.97 -1.03 -4.62
C LEU A 285 -14.47 -0.78 -4.80
N MET A 286 -14.98 0.42 -4.51
CA MET A 286 -16.39 0.77 -4.76
C MET A 286 -16.78 0.57 -6.23
N ARG A 287 -15.81 0.71 -7.14
CA ARG A 287 -16.02 0.63 -8.59
C ARG A 287 -15.42 -0.63 -9.22
N ALA A 288 -14.65 -1.40 -8.45
CA ALA A 288 -14.07 -2.69 -8.85
C ALA A 288 -14.23 -3.72 -7.72
N PRO A 289 -15.45 -3.97 -7.21
CA PRO A 289 -15.67 -4.71 -5.97
C PRO A 289 -15.29 -6.18 -6.05
N ARG A 290 -15.23 -6.76 -7.26
CA ARG A 290 -14.82 -8.15 -7.45
C ARG A 290 -13.38 -8.42 -7.00
N VAL A 291 -12.53 -7.39 -6.91
CA VAL A 291 -11.15 -7.53 -6.37
C VAL A 291 -11.17 -7.99 -4.91
N ILE A 292 -12.24 -7.73 -4.15
CA ILE A 292 -12.40 -8.23 -2.77
C ILE A 292 -12.36 -9.77 -2.73
N GLN A 293 -12.81 -10.46 -3.78
CA GLN A 293 -12.76 -11.93 -3.86
C GLN A 293 -11.32 -12.46 -3.99
N ASP A 294 -10.40 -11.62 -4.48
CA ASP A 294 -8.99 -11.94 -4.65
C ASP A 294 -8.20 -11.77 -3.34
N PHE A 295 -8.82 -11.25 -2.28
CA PHE A 295 -8.20 -11.14 -0.94
C PHE A 295 -8.05 -12.52 -0.26
N GLY A 296 -8.57 -13.59 -0.86
CA GLY A 296 -8.38 -14.96 -0.37
C GLY A 296 -7.09 -15.59 -0.88
N ASP A 297 -6.81 -16.79 -0.38
CA ASP A 297 -5.69 -17.60 -0.84
C ASP A 297 -6.16 -18.67 -1.85
N ALA A 298 -5.24 -19.12 -2.69
CA ALA A 298 -5.36 -20.28 -3.58
C ALA A 298 -4.24 -21.30 -3.25
N PRO A 299 -4.28 -22.53 -3.78
CA PRO A 299 -3.22 -23.52 -3.51
C PRO A 299 -1.79 -23.02 -3.81
N GLY A 300 -1.63 -22.13 -4.78
CA GLY A 300 -0.35 -21.51 -5.16
C GLY A 300 0.01 -20.22 -4.42
N GLY A 301 -0.71 -19.84 -3.36
CA GLY A 301 -0.48 -18.61 -2.59
C GLY A 301 -1.61 -17.58 -2.68
N PRO A 302 -1.38 -16.33 -2.23
CA PRO A 302 -2.39 -15.27 -2.25
C PRO A 302 -2.90 -14.97 -3.66
N LYS A 303 -4.23 -14.91 -3.86
CA LYS A 303 -4.80 -14.67 -5.19
C LYS A 303 -4.47 -13.29 -5.75
N LEU A 304 -4.26 -12.30 -4.89
CA LEU A 304 -3.77 -10.99 -5.29
C LEU A 304 -2.44 -11.06 -6.07
N LEU A 305 -1.61 -12.09 -5.86
CA LEU A 305 -0.33 -12.29 -6.55
C LEU A 305 -0.42 -13.22 -7.78
N ALA A 306 -1.57 -13.85 -8.02
CA ALA A 306 -1.73 -14.82 -9.11
C ALA A 306 -1.80 -14.17 -10.51
N THR A 307 -1.86 -12.85 -10.58
CA THR A 307 -2.07 -12.11 -11.83
C THR A 307 -0.75 -11.62 -12.41
N ASP A 308 -0.42 -12.07 -13.62
CA ASP A 308 0.69 -11.55 -14.42
C ASP A 308 0.39 -10.13 -14.97
N PRO A 309 1.22 -9.11 -14.67
CA PRO A 309 1.04 -7.75 -15.20
C PRO A 309 0.96 -7.67 -16.72
N ALA A 310 1.70 -8.52 -17.46
CA ALA A 310 1.66 -8.50 -18.92
C ALA A 310 0.32 -9.03 -19.45
N SER A 311 -0.27 -10.03 -18.80
CA SER A 311 -1.62 -10.52 -19.10
C SER A 311 -2.68 -9.44 -18.89
N VAL A 312 -2.55 -8.62 -17.83
CA VAL A 312 -3.47 -7.50 -17.60
C VAL A 312 -3.36 -6.46 -18.70
N ALA A 313 -2.13 -6.08 -19.09
CA ALA A 313 -1.89 -5.15 -20.19
C ALA A 313 -2.52 -5.62 -21.50
N ARG A 314 -2.31 -6.89 -21.87
CA ARG A 314 -2.93 -7.50 -23.07
C ARG A 314 -4.46 -7.46 -23.00
N ALA A 315 -5.05 -7.85 -21.87
CA ALA A 315 -6.50 -7.84 -21.68
C ALA A 315 -7.09 -6.43 -21.77
N LEU A 316 -6.35 -5.43 -21.26
CA LEU A 316 -6.73 -4.02 -21.31
C LEU A 316 -6.77 -3.50 -22.76
N ILE A 317 -5.69 -3.70 -23.52
CA ILE A 317 -5.61 -3.29 -24.92
C ILE A 317 -6.70 -4.00 -25.75
N ALA A 318 -6.83 -5.31 -25.60
CA ALA A 318 -7.86 -6.09 -26.28
C ALA A 318 -9.29 -5.64 -25.93
N SER A 319 -9.52 -5.20 -24.69
CA SER A 319 -10.82 -4.67 -24.28
C SER A 319 -11.15 -3.34 -24.93
N ALA A 320 -10.18 -2.42 -25.00
CA ALA A 320 -10.35 -1.15 -25.67
C ALA A 320 -10.58 -1.33 -27.18
N GLY A 321 -9.84 -2.27 -27.81
CA GLY A 321 -9.95 -2.58 -29.24
C GLY A 321 -11.33 -3.06 -29.71
N ARG A 322 -12.20 -3.53 -28.81
CA ARG A 322 -13.59 -3.92 -29.14
C ARG A 322 -14.53 -2.74 -29.37
N HIS A 323 -14.09 -1.51 -29.09
CA HIS A 323 -14.90 -0.32 -29.24
C HIS A 323 -14.39 0.53 -30.40
N ALA A 324 -15.27 0.85 -31.35
CA ALA A 324 -14.97 1.73 -32.47
C ALA A 324 -14.87 3.21 -32.03
N ASP A 325 -15.75 3.64 -31.12
CA ASP A 325 -15.71 4.97 -30.53
C ASP A 325 -14.53 5.13 -29.54
N PRO A 326 -13.62 6.10 -29.74
CA PRO A 326 -12.46 6.30 -28.87
C PRO A 326 -12.81 6.57 -27.41
N VAL A 327 -13.90 7.31 -27.14
CA VAL A 327 -14.30 7.64 -25.77
C VAL A 327 -14.67 6.36 -25.01
N ARG A 328 -15.46 5.48 -25.64
CA ARG A 328 -15.78 4.15 -25.08
C ARG A 328 -14.56 3.24 -24.96
N ALA A 329 -13.65 3.24 -25.95
CA ALA A 329 -12.42 2.46 -25.89
C ALA A 329 -11.55 2.84 -24.70
N ILE A 330 -11.34 4.15 -24.48
CA ILE A 330 -10.57 4.68 -23.35
C ILE A 330 -11.28 4.41 -22.01
N ALA A 331 -12.61 4.52 -21.97
CA ALA A 331 -13.37 4.16 -20.76
C ALA A 331 -13.23 2.67 -20.39
N ALA A 332 -13.18 1.76 -21.38
CA ALA A 332 -12.93 0.35 -21.17
C ALA A 332 -11.50 0.10 -20.62
N ALA A 333 -10.49 0.78 -21.19
CA ALA A 333 -9.12 0.74 -20.69
C ALA A 333 -9.02 1.23 -19.23
N ARG A 334 -9.64 2.38 -18.92
CA ARG A 334 -9.68 2.94 -17.55
C ARG A 334 -10.34 1.99 -16.55
N THR A 335 -11.37 1.26 -16.95
CA THR A 335 -12.05 0.28 -16.09
C THR A 335 -11.11 -0.86 -15.67
N LEU A 336 -10.34 -1.42 -16.62
CA LEU A 336 -9.38 -2.48 -16.31
C LEU A 336 -8.17 -1.94 -15.53
N ARG A 337 -7.69 -0.73 -15.86
CA ARG A 337 -6.69 -0.03 -15.04
C ARG A 337 -7.15 0.12 -13.59
N ARG A 338 -8.39 0.55 -13.35
CA ARG A 338 -8.93 0.74 -12.00
C ARG A 338 -8.93 -0.56 -11.20
N ARG A 339 -9.38 -1.66 -11.82
CA ARG A 339 -9.35 -3.00 -11.22
C ARG A 339 -7.93 -3.37 -10.82
N GLU A 340 -6.97 -3.12 -11.70
CA GLU A 340 -5.58 -3.46 -11.45
C GLU A 340 -4.94 -2.60 -10.37
N LEU A 341 -5.24 -1.29 -10.34
CA LEU A 341 -4.82 -0.43 -9.23
C LEU A 341 -5.39 -0.87 -7.89
N ALA A 342 -6.65 -1.32 -7.86
CA ALA A 342 -7.25 -1.87 -6.64
C ALA A 342 -6.52 -3.13 -6.19
N ARG A 343 -6.15 -4.02 -7.13
CA ARG A 343 -5.39 -5.24 -6.83
C ARG A 343 -4.00 -4.90 -6.29
N VAL A 344 -3.23 -4.09 -7.02
CA VAL A 344 -1.85 -3.71 -6.68
C VAL A 344 -1.82 -2.92 -5.37
N GLY A 345 -2.69 -1.92 -5.20
CA GLY A 345 -2.83 -1.16 -3.95
C GLY A 345 -3.21 -2.02 -2.75
N SER A 346 -4.10 -3.00 -2.93
CA SER A 346 -4.43 -3.94 -1.85
C SER A 346 -3.26 -4.85 -1.50
N ALA A 347 -2.53 -5.37 -2.50
CA ALA A 347 -1.39 -6.25 -2.29
C ALA A 347 -0.21 -5.50 -1.63
N ASP A 348 0.04 -4.25 -2.02
CA ASP A 348 1.06 -3.37 -1.43
C ASP A 348 0.77 -3.14 0.07
N LEU A 349 -0.44 -2.68 0.40
CA LEU A 349 -0.87 -2.46 1.80
C LEU A 349 -0.87 -3.71 2.68
N LEU A 350 -0.96 -4.88 2.07
CA LEU A 350 -0.90 -6.17 2.76
C LEU A 350 0.52 -6.74 2.85
N GLY A 351 1.53 -5.99 2.38
CA GLY A 351 2.94 -6.42 2.39
C GLY A 351 3.21 -7.62 1.49
N MET A 352 2.42 -7.80 0.44
CA MET A 352 2.54 -8.94 -0.48
C MET A 352 3.40 -8.65 -1.71
N LEU A 353 3.67 -7.38 -2.00
CA LEU A 353 4.51 -6.94 -3.12
C LEU A 353 5.70 -6.15 -2.59
N GLU A 354 6.86 -6.39 -3.18
CA GLU A 354 7.98 -5.46 -3.05
C GLU A 354 7.74 -4.20 -3.87
N VAL A 355 8.35 -3.09 -3.44
CA VAL A 355 8.14 -1.78 -4.07
C VAL A 355 8.52 -1.77 -5.56
N THR A 356 9.49 -2.59 -5.96
CA THR A 356 9.89 -2.74 -7.37
C THR A 356 8.82 -3.46 -8.19
N GLU A 357 8.12 -4.43 -7.62
CA GLU A 357 7.00 -5.12 -8.27
C GLU A 357 5.79 -4.20 -8.40
N VAL A 358 5.53 -3.36 -7.39
CA VAL A 358 4.54 -2.28 -7.47
C VAL A 358 4.88 -1.35 -8.64
N CYS A 359 6.13 -0.90 -8.75
CA CYS A 359 6.57 -0.04 -9.84
C CYS A 359 6.38 -0.65 -11.23
N GLN A 360 6.72 -1.93 -11.40
CA GLN A 360 6.54 -2.65 -12.65
C GLN A 360 5.06 -2.79 -13.02
N ALA A 361 4.21 -3.16 -12.05
CA ALA A 361 2.77 -3.30 -12.29
C ALA A 361 2.12 -1.96 -12.67
N LEU A 362 2.47 -0.87 -11.97
CA LEU A 362 1.95 0.46 -12.26
C LEU A 362 2.43 0.99 -13.63
N THR A 363 3.70 0.75 -13.99
CA THR A 363 4.24 1.06 -15.32
C THR A 363 3.50 0.28 -16.41
N SER A 364 3.33 -1.03 -16.24
CA SER A 364 2.69 -1.91 -17.24
C SER A 364 1.27 -1.44 -17.58
N VAL A 365 0.49 -1.06 -16.57
CA VAL A 365 -0.88 -0.58 -16.76
C VAL A 365 -0.91 0.78 -17.46
N TRP A 366 0.01 1.68 -17.10
CA TRP A 366 0.15 2.99 -17.76
C TRP A 366 0.49 2.84 -19.24
N VAL A 367 1.48 2.00 -19.56
CA VAL A 367 1.85 1.60 -20.92
C VAL A 367 0.64 1.08 -21.70
N ALA A 368 -0.12 0.15 -21.12
CA ALA A 368 -1.27 -0.45 -21.77
C ALA A 368 -2.39 0.57 -22.07
N VAL A 369 -2.59 1.55 -21.17
CA VAL A 369 -3.57 2.62 -21.37
C VAL A 369 -3.12 3.57 -22.48
N LEU A 370 -1.84 3.95 -22.51
CA LEU A 370 -1.27 4.77 -23.58
C LEU A 370 -1.43 4.08 -24.95
N GLN A 371 -1.09 2.79 -25.02
CA GLN A 371 -1.26 1.98 -26.24
C GLN A 371 -2.73 1.94 -26.68
N ALA A 372 -3.64 1.59 -25.76
CA ALA A 372 -5.07 1.50 -26.05
C ALA A 372 -5.66 2.84 -26.54
N SER A 373 -5.25 3.96 -25.93
CA SER A 373 -5.65 5.30 -26.33
C SER A 373 -5.11 5.66 -27.71
N LEU A 374 -3.82 5.41 -27.96
CA LEU A 374 -3.19 5.69 -29.25
C LEU A 374 -3.87 4.88 -30.36
N ASP A 375 -4.05 3.58 -30.18
CA ASP A 375 -4.69 2.70 -31.16
C ASP A 375 -6.12 3.15 -31.50
N ALA A 376 -6.91 3.50 -30.49
CA ALA A 376 -8.29 3.94 -30.69
C ALA A 376 -8.35 5.26 -31.47
N LEU A 377 -7.49 6.22 -31.14
CA LEU A 377 -7.47 7.53 -31.78
C LEU A 377 -6.85 7.48 -33.16
N THR A 378 -5.83 6.65 -33.39
CA THR A 378 -5.32 6.37 -34.73
C THR A 378 -6.42 5.84 -35.63
N ARG A 379 -7.19 4.83 -35.19
CA ARG A 379 -8.31 4.28 -35.98
C ARG A 379 -9.38 5.32 -36.29
N ALA A 380 -9.76 6.15 -35.31
CA ALA A 380 -10.81 7.13 -35.48
C ALA A 380 -10.42 8.33 -36.34
N ASN A 381 -9.12 8.58 -36.52
CA ASN A 381 -8.60 9.66 -37.35
C ASN A 381 -7.97 9.14 -38.66
N LEU A 382 -8.27 7.90 -39.09
CA LEU A 382 -7.82 7.42 -40.40
C LEU A 382 -8.43 8.28 -41.53
N PRO A 383 -7.66 8.58 -42.59
CA PRO A 383 -8.21 9.18 -43.81
C PRO A 383 -9.22 8.27 -44.51
N GLU A 384 -9.95 8.81 -45.50
CA GLU A 384 -10.98 8.08 -46.24
C GLU A 384 -10.46 6.83 -46.96
N ASP A 385 -9.20 6.83 -47.39
CA ASP A 385 -8.53 5.69 -48.01
C ASP A 385 -8.13 4.59 -47.01
N GLY A 386 -8.36 4.82 -45.71
CA GLY A 386 -8.07 3.91 -44.61
C GLY A 386 -6.58 3.76 -44.28
N LYS A 387 -5.68 4.54 -44.91
CA LYS A 387 -4.23 4.40 -44.74
C LYS A 387 -3.68 5.48 -43.80
N PRO A 388 -2.99 5.10 -42.71
CA PRO A 388 -2.41 6.10 -41.82
C PRO A 388 -1.29 6.87 -42.55
N PRO A 389 -1.29 8.22 -42.54
CA PRO A 389 -0.23 9.02 -43.15
C PRO A 389 1.15 8.86 -42.49
N ALA A 390 1.20 8.29 -41.28
CA ALA A 390 2.42 8.06 -40.53
C ALA A 390 2.26 6.90 -39.54
N THR A 391 3.37 6.28 -39.15
CA THR A 391 3.44 5.51 -37.90
C THR A 391 3.83 6.43 -36.74
N ILE A 392 3.35 6.12 -35.53
CA ILE A 392 3.60 6.91 -34.32
C ILE A 392 4.18 5.98 -33.26
N ALA A 393 5.23 6.43 -32.58
CA ALA A 393 5.71 5.81 -31.35
C ALA A 393 5.74 6.83 -30.20
N VAL A 394 5.55 6.32 -28.99
CA VAL A 394 5.60 7.06 -27.74
C VAL A 394 6.81 6.57 -26.96
N ILE A 395 7.67 7.51 -26.60
CA ILE A 395 8.89 7.26 -25.84
C ILE A 395 8.62 7.70 -24.40
N GLY A 396 8.64 6.77 -23.47
CA GLY A 396 8.52 7.03 -22.05
C GLY A 396 9.83 7.62 -21.53
N MET A 397 9.70 8.66 -20.72
CA MET A 397 10.80 9.40 -20.10
C MET A 397 10.74 9.26 -18.58
N GLY A 398 11.75 9.77 -17.88
CA GLY A 398 11.76 9.84 -16.42
C GLY A 398 11.49 8.49 -15.74
N ARG A 399 10.49 8.46 -14.86
CA ARG A 399 10.10 7.23 -14.14
C ARG A 399 9.28 6.26 -15.00
N LEU A 400 8.55 6.73 -16.02
CA LEU A 400 7.85 5.85 -16.96
C LEU A 400 8.87 5.04 -17.77
N GLY A 401 9.87 5.70 -18.37
CA GLY A 401 10.89 5.04 -19.17
C GLY A 401 11.84 4.14 -18.38
N GLY A 402 12.02 4.40 -17.09
CA GLY A 402 12.76 3.51 -16.17
C GLY A 402 11.94 2.39 -15.54
N ALA A 403 10.65 2.28 -15.85
CA ALA A 403 9.70 1.33 -15.22
C ALA A 403 9.54 1.48 -13.69
N GLU A 404 9.55 2.73 -13.23
CA GLU A 404 9.65 3.13 -11.81
C GLU A 404 8.44 3.94 -11.31
N LEU A 405 7.28 3.86 -11.96
CA LEU A 405 6.10 4.63 -11.57
C LEU A 405 5.60 4.25 -10.17
N GLY A 406 5.17 5.26 -9.40
CA GLY A 406 4.35 5.11 -8.19
C GLY A 406 2.91 5.59 -8.41
N TYR A 407 2.02 5.41 -7.42
CA TYR A 407 0.58 5.71 -7.56
C TYR A 407 0.24 7.15 -7.97
N GLY A 408 1.05 8.11 -7.53
CA GLY A 408 0.91 9.54 -7.85
C GLY A 408 1.87 10.01 -8.93
N SER A 409 2.21 9.17 -9.90
CA SER A 409 3.13 9.53 -10.98
C SER A 409 2.39 9.85 -12.27
N ASP A 410 2.85 10.88 -12.94
CA ASP A 410 2.43 11.25 -14.28
C ASP A 410 3.20 10.43 -15.33
N ALA A 411 2.73 10.47 -16.58
CA ALA A 411 3.42 9.85 -17.71
C ALA A 411 4.24 10.90 -18.47
N ASP A 412 5.53 11.00 -18.18
CA ASP A 412 6.46 11.79 -18.97
C ASP A 412 6.75 11.07 -20.30
N VAL A 413 6.45 11.71 -21.44
CA VAL A 413 6.57 11.11 -22.78
C VAL A 413 7.16 12.05 -23.83
N MET A 414 7.62 11.47 -24.93
CA MET A 414 7.86 12.16 -26.20
C MET A 414 7.15 11.41 -27.33
N PHE A 415 6.62 12.15 -28.30
CA PHE A 415 5.98 11.57 -29.47
C PHE A 415 6.90 11.68 -30.68
N VAL A 416 7.08 10.56 -31.39
CA VAL A 416 7.80 10.49 -32.66
C VAL A 416 6.89 9.91 -33.73
N CYS A 417 6.99 10.44 -34.94
CA CYS A 417 6.34 9.85 -36.09
C CYS A 417 7.32 9.54 -37.23
N GLN A 418 6.90 8.66 -38.12
CA GLN A 418 7.57 8.36 -39.38
C GLN A 418 6.51 8.48 -40.50
N PRO A 419 6.70 9.40 -41.47
CA PRO A 419 5.82 9.48 -42.63
C PRO A 419 5.77 8.14 -43.37
N ALA A 420 4.58 7.80 -43.88
CA ALA A 420 4.41 6.70 -44.82
C ALA A 420 5.05 7.04 -46.18
N ASP A 421 5.33 6.02 -47.00
CA ASP A 421 5.95 6.21 -48.30
C ASP A 421 5.15 7.16 -49.20
N GLY A 422 5.81 8.20 -49.72
CA GLY A 422 5.18 9.22 -50.56
C GLY A 422 4.33 10.25 -49.81
N VAL A 423 4.32 10.23 -48.46
CA VAL A 423 3.65 11.25 -47.64
C VAL A 423 4.66 12.30 -47.18
N GLU A 424 4.32 13.57 -47.40
CA GLU A 424 5.10 14.72 -46.93
C GLU A 424 5.19 14.79 -45.39
N ASP A 425 6.37 15.14 -44.85
CA ASP A 425 6.62 15.30 -43.41
C ASP A 425 5.57 16.18 -42.72
N SER A 426 5.15 17.27 -43.37
CA SER A 426 4.16 18.20 -42.83
C SER A 426 2.77 17.56 -42.62
N VAL A 427 2.38 16.64 -43.51
CA VAL A 427 1.11 15.91 -43.40
C VAL A 427 1.20 14.88 -42.29
N ALA A 428 2.29 14.12 -42.25
CA ALA A 428 2.57 13.13 -41.21
C ALA A 428 2.60 13.74 -39.80
N VAL A 429 3.31 14.86 -39.63
CA VAL A 429 3.43 15.58 -38.35
C VAL A 429 2.09 16.16 -37.93
N ARG A 430 1.32 16.78 -38.84
CA ARG A 430 -0.01 17.35 -38.52
C ARG A 430 -0.98 16.28 -38.04
N TRP A 431 -1.06 15.15 -38.76
CA TRP A 431 -1.92 14.03 -38.38
C TRP A 431 -1.51 13.41 -37.04
N SER A 432 -0.21 13.21 -36.84
CA SER A 432 0.31 12.65 -35.59
C SER A 432 0.12 13.60 -34.40
N THR A 433 0.24 14.91 -34.62
CA THR A 433 0.00 15.95 -33.60
C THR A 433 -1.46 15.95 -33.16
N LEU A 434 -2.40 15.87 -34.10
CA LEU A 434 -3.83 15.74 -33.80
C LEU A 434 -4.10 14.55 -32.86
N ILE A 435 -3.51 13.38 -33.17
CA ILE A 435 -3.67 12.18 -32.33
C ILE A 435 -3.04 12.38 -30.95
N ALA A 436 -1.81 12.90 -30.88
CA ALA A 436 -1.13 13.14 -29.61
C ALA A 436 -1.89 14.14 -28.71
N GLU A 437 -2.47 15.20 -29.28
CA GLU A 437 -3.32 16.15 -28.57
C GLU A 437 -4.59 15.49 -28.04
N GLN A 438 -5.26 14.66 -28.86
CA GLN A 438 -6.45 13.93 -28.43
C GLN A 438 -6.13 12.91 -27.33
N VAL A 439 -4.99 12.19 -27.41
CA VAL A 439 -4.54 11.28 -26.35
C VAL A 439 -4.39 12.05 -25.04
N ARG A 440 -3.64 13.16 -25.06
CA ARG A 440 -3.41 14.00 -23.88
C ARG A 440 -4.72 14.57 -23.33
N ALA A 441 -5.61 15.05 -24.18
CA ALA A 441 -6.88 15.63 -23.77
C ALA A 441 -7.83 14.59 -23.14
N LEU A 442 -8.04 13.42 -23.78
CA LEU A 442 -8.95 12.39 -23.27
C LEU A 442 -8.41 11.67 -22.03
N LEU A 443 -7.09 11.55 -21.89
CA LEU A 443 -6.46 11.03 -20.68
C LEU A 443 -6.42 12.07 -19.54
N GLY A 444 -6.16 13.34 -19.85
CA GLY A 444 -6.16 14.43 -18.87
C GLY A 444 -7.55 14.86 -18.40
N THR A 445 -8.61 14.59 -19.16
CA THR A 445 -9.98 14.93 -18.73
C THR A 445 -10.39 14.03 -17.54
N PRO A 446 -10.76 14.61 -16.38
CA PRO A 446 -11.31 13.84 -15.28
C PRO A 446 -12.57 13.10 -15.72
N SER A 447 -12.67 11.83 -15.37
CA SER A 447 -13.89 11.04 -15.59
C SER A 447 -14.46 10.65 -14.23
N VAL A 448 -14.99 9.43 -14.10
CA VAL A 448 -15.11 8.82 -12.77
C VAL A 448 -13.73 8.71 -12.12
N ASP A 449 -12.68 8.34 -12.86
CA ASP A 449 -11.31 8.20 -12.37
C ASP A 449 -10.53 9.52 -12.45
N PRO A 450 -9.50 9.71 -11.61
CA PRO A 450 -8.61 10.86 -11.70
C PRO A 450 -8.01 11.04 -13.11
N PRO A 451 -7.62 12.27 -13.46
CA PRO A 451 -6.83 12.56 -14.65
C PRO A 451 -5.61 11.65 -14.77
N LEU A 452 -5.31 11.27 -16.00
CA LEU A 452 -4.09 10.58 -16.39
C LEU A 452 -3.26 11.58 -17.18
N GLU A 453 -2.43 12.33 -16.45
CA GLU A 453 -1.60 13.37 -17.02
C GLU A 453 -0.50 12.75 -17.89
N VAL A 454 -0.46 13.19 -19.15
CA VAL A 454 0.57 12.83 -20.13
C VAL A 454 1.40 14.08 -20.40
N ASP A 455 2.55 14.17 -19.73
CA ASP A 455 3.46 15.30 -19.81
C ASP A 455 4.46 15.11 -20.96
N ALA A 456 4.45 16.03 -21.92
CA ALA A 456 5.38 16.06 -23.05
C ALA A 456 6.47 17.14 -22.92
N ASN A 457 6.69 17.71 -21.73
CA ASN A 457 7.58 18.86 -21.51
C ASN A 457 9.07 18.53 -21.63
N LEU A 458 9.45 17.25 -21.65
CA LEU A 458 10.84 16.80 -21.86
C LEU A 458 11.25 16.71 -23.34
N ARG A 459 10.35 17.04 -24.27
CA ARG A 459 10.66 17.12 -25.70
C ARG A 459 11.59 18.30 -26.01
N PRO A 460 12.31 18.29 -27.15
CA PRO A 460 13.08 19.42 -27.66
C PRO A 460 12.34 20.74 -27.58
N GLU A 461 13.02 21.78 -27.09
CA GLU A 461 12.46 23.13 -26.84
C GLU A 461 11.29 23.17 -25.84
N GLY A 462 11.04 22.07 -25.11
CA GLY A 462 10.03 21.97 -24.07
C GLY A 462 8.64 22.37 -24.55
N ARG A 463 7.96 23.23 -23.78
CA ARG A 463 6.60 23.71 -24.10
C ARG A 463 6.50 24.47 -25.41
N SER A 464 7.58 25.12 -25.82
CA SER A 464 7.65 25.93 -27.06
C SER A 464 7.93 25.09 -28.30
N GLY A 465 8.39 23.84 -28.13
CA GLY A 465 8.68 22.94 -29.23
C GLY A 465 7.45 22.19 -29.76
N ALA A 466 7.56 21.71 -30.99
CA ALA A 466 6.57 20.84 -31.62
C ALA A 466 6.25 19.62 -30.75
N LEU A 467 4.96 19.31 -30.57
CA LEU A 467 4.52 18.17 -29.77
C LEU A 467 4.99 16.83 -30.35
N VAL A 468 4.95 16.72 -31.68
CA VAL A 468 5.42 15.56 -32.44
C VAL A 468 6.48 16.01 -33.43
N ARG A 469 7.54 15.22 -33.57
CA ARG A 469 8.58 15.41 -34.59
C ARG A 469 8.78 14.11 -35.35
N THR A 470 9.25 14.22 -36.60
CA THR A 470 9.71 13.04 -37.35
C THR A 470 11.00 12.49 -36.73
N LEU A 471 11.29 11.21 -36.93
CA LEU A 471 12.55 10.62 -36.49
C LEU A 471 13.77 11.37 -37.07
N ALA A 472 13.68 11.77 -38.35
CA ALA A 472 14.72 12.57 -39.01
C ALA A 472 14.90 13.95 -38.35
N SER A 473 13.79 14.60 -37.99
CA SER A 473 13.83 15.89 -37.27
C SER A 473 14.46 15.76 -35.87
N TYR A 474 14.19 14.69 -35.12
CA TYR A 474 14.87 14.42 -33.86
C TYR A 474 16.38 14.20 -34.06
N ALA A 475 16.76 13.39 -35.05
CA ALA A 475 18.16 13.12 -35.36
C ALA A 475 18.93 14.39 -35.73
N ALA A 476 18.34 15.24 -36.58
CA ALA A 476 18.92 16.54 -36.92
C ALA A 476 19.03 17.44 -35.70
N TYR A 477 17.99 17.48 -34.85
CA TYR A 477 17.98 18.32 -33.67
C TYR A 477 19.07 17.95 -32.68
N TYR A 478 19.14 16.68 -32.28
CA TYR A 478 20.11 16.23 -31.29
C TYR A 478 21.55 16.31 -31.80
N LYS A 479 21.76 16.20 -33.11
CA LYS A 479 23.09 16.39 -33.71
C LYS A 479 23.60 17.83 -33.61
N GLN A 480 22.70 18.82 -33.69
CA GLN A 480 23.10 20.23 -33.84
C GLN A 480 22.87 21.08 -32.58
N TRP A 481 21.81 20.80 -31.81
CA TRP A 481 21.34 21.70 -30.74
C TRP A 481 21.12 21.03 -29.39
N ALA A 482 21.44 19.73 -29.24
CA ALA A 482 21.25 19.00 -27.98
C ALA A 482 21.87 19.75 -26.79
N GLN A 483 21.05 20.00 -25.78
CA GLN A 483 21.48 20.60 -24.53
C GLN A 483 21.90 19.51 -23.52
N PRO A 484 22.87 19.78 -22.62
CA PRO A 484 23.33 18.80 -21.64
C PRO A 484 22.22 18.13 -20.81
N TRP A 485 21.18 18.89 -20.43
CA TRP A 485 20.05 18.34 -19.68
C TRP A 485 19.14 17.43 -20.53
N GLU A 486 19.06 17.63 -21.84
CA GLU A 486 18.31 16.76 -22.75
C GLU A 486 19.03 15.42 -22.91
N ILE A 487 20.36 15.45 -23.01
CA ILE A 487 21.21 14.25 -23.03
C ILE A 487 20.97 13.44 -21.75
N GLN A 488 20.98 14.10 -20.59
CA GLN A 488 20.66 13.47 -19.31
C GLN A 488 19.25 12.89 -19.28
N ALA A 489 18.24 13.62 -19.77
CA ALA A 489 16.86 13.13 -19.81
C ALA A 489 16.72 11.91 -20.74
N LEU A 490 17.43 11.87 -21.86
CA LEU A 490 17.45 10.74 -22.80
C LEU A 490 18.02 9.46 -22.18
N LEU A 491 18.81 9.50 -21.11
CA LEU A 491 19.21 8.29 -20.37
C LEU A 491 18.02 7.48 -19.85
N ARG A 492 16.86 8.12 -19.71
CA ARG A 492 15.62 7.50 -19.25
C ARG A 492 14.66 7.16 -20.39
N ALA A 493 15.03 7.45 -21.63
CA ALA A 493 14.16 7.20 -22.78
C ALA A 493 14.01 5.69 -23.04
N ASN A 494 12.77 5.23 -23.11
CA ASN A 494 12.42 3.86 -23.51
C ASN A 494 11.15 3.85 -24.38
N ALA A 495 11.01 2.92 -25.32
CA ALA A 495 9.79 2.79 -26.11
C ALA A 495 8.67 2.20 -25.25
N VAL A 496 7.52 2.88 -25.18
CA VAL A 496 6.42 2.49 -24.28
C VAL A 496 5.08 2.24 -24.98
N ALA A 497 4.80 2.87 -26.11
CA ALA A 497 3.57 2.62 -26.87
C ALA A 497 3.73 3.00 -28.35
N GLY A 498 2.79 2.56 -29.18
CA GLY A 498 2.79 2.80 -30.62
C GLY A 498 3.60 1.76 -31.38
N ASP A 499 4.18 2.19 -32.50
CA ASP A 499 4.93 1.31 -33.39
C ASP A 499 6.26 0.88 -32.75
N PRO A 500 6.48 -0.43 -32.51
CA PRO A 500 7.66 -0.91 -31.79
C PRO A 500 8.95 -0.72 -32.59
N GLU A 501 8.90 -0.81 -33.93
CA GLU A 501 10.08 -0.65 -34.78
C GLU A 501 10.55 0.81 -34.79
N LEU A 502 9.63 1.77 -34.96
CA LEU A 502 9.92 3.19 -34.85
C LEU A 502 10.44 3.55 -33.45
N GLY A 503 9.86 2.98 -32.40
CA GLY A 503 10.35 3.13 -31.03
C GLY A 503 11.81 2.68 -30.90
N GLN A 504 12.14 1.48 -31.39
CA GLN A 504 13.52 0.97 -31.37
C GLN A 504 14.47 1.85 -32.19
N ARG A 505 14.06 2.29 -33.38
CA ARG A 505 14.85 3.20 -34.23
C ARG A 505 15.09 4.55 -33.54
N PHE A 506 14.13 5.07 -32.79
CA PHE A 506 14.31 6.27 -31.96
C PHE A 506 15.37 6.02 -30.88
N LEU A 507 15.31 4.89 -30.17
CA LEU A 507 16.29 4.58 -29.12
C LEU A 507 17.71 4.47 -29.70
N LEU A 508 17.89 3.77 -30.82
CA LEU A 508 19.19 3.67 -31.51
C LEU A 508 19.72 5.02 -32.00
N MET A 509 18.81 5.95 -32.37
CA MET A 509 19.18 7.33 -32.68
C MET A 509 19.59 8.08 -31.41
N ALA A 510 18.82 7.95 -30.32
CA ALA A 510 19.10 8.59 -29.05
C ALA A 510 20.41 8.08 -28.42
N ASP A 511 20.75 6.80 -28.57
CA ASP A 511 22.01 6.19 -28.09
C ASP A 511 23.24 6.92 -28.61
N LYS A 512 23.22 7.39 -29.86
CA LYS A 512 24.33 8.20 -30.43
C LYS A 512 24.52 9.54 -29.73
N THR A 513 23.48 10.04 -29.07
CA THR A 513 23.47 11.32 -28.37
C THR A 513 23.72 11.13 -26.87
N ARG A 514 23.08 10.15 -26.24
CA ARG A 514 23.18 9.90 -24.79
C ARG A 514 24.41 9.07 -24.38
N TYR A 515 24.98 8.32 -25.32
CA TYR A 515 26.22 7.55 -25.16
C TYR A 515 27.22 7.89 -26.28
N PRO A 516 27.71 9.15 -26.34
CA PRO A 516 28.70 9.53 -27.35
C PRO A 516 29.98 8.70 -27.19
N ALA A 517 30.63 8.35 -28.30
CA ALA A 517 31.79 7.44 -28.30
C ALA A 517 32.95 7.92 -27.40
N ASP A 518 33.17 9.23 -27.32
CA ASP A 518 34.24 9.85 -26.53
C ASP A 518 33.77 10.32 -25.13
N GLY A 519 32.55 9.94 -24.72
CA GLY A 519 31.92 10.43 -23.49
C GLY A 519 31.42 11.87 -23.59
N VAL A 520 30.74 12.35 -22.53
CA VAL A 520 30.30 13.75 -22.48
C VAL A 520 31.45 14.69 -22.13
N SER A 521 31.43 15.90 -22.66
CA SER A 521 32.48 16.90 -22.38
C SER A 521 32.48 17.33 -20.91
N ALA A 522 33.67 17.72 -20.40
CA ALA A 522 33.80 18.26 -19.05
C ALA A 522 32.98 19.55 -18.83
N GLU A 523 32.67 20.30 -19.90
CA GLU A 523 31.75 21.43 -19.86
C GLU A 523 30.30 20.99 -19.67
N ALA A 524 29.83 19.97 -20.39
CA ALA A 524 28.51 19.40 -20.21
C ALA A 524 28.31 18.85 -18.78
N VAL A 525 29.32 18.17 -18.23
CA VAL A 525 29.30 17.70 -16.83
C VAL A 525 29.17 18.87 -15.85
N ARG A 526 29.95 19.94 -16.02
CA ARG A 526 29.86 21.15 -15.19
C ARG A 526 28.47 21.79 -15.28
N GLU A 527 27.88 21.82 -16.47
CA GLU A 527 26.55 22.37 -16.66
C GLU A 527 25.48 21.53 -15.96
N ILE A 528 25.54 20.20 -16.06
CA ILE A 528 24.62 19.31 -15.35
C ILE A 528 24.71 19.49 -13.83
N ARG A 529 25.93 19.63 -13.29
CA ARG A 529 26.13 19.95 -11.86
C ARG A 529 25.51 21.29 -11.47
N ARG A 530 25.61 22.32 -12.32
CA ARG A 530 24.94 23.62 -12.09
C ARG A 530 23.42 23.50 -12.12
N ILE A 531 22.87 22.76 -13.09
CA ILE A 531 21.43 22.54 -13.19
C ILE A 531 20.94 21.79 -11.95
N LYS A 532 21.67 20.79 -11.47
CA LYS A 532 21.34 20.08 -10.22
C LYS A 532 21.27 21.03 -9.03
N ALA A 533 22.28 21.89 -8.87
CA ALA A 533 22.31 22.88 -7.78
C ALA A 533 21.12 23.85 -7.86
N ARG A 534 20.75 24.27 -9.08
CA ARG A 534 19.57 25.12 -9.31
C ARG A 534 18.26 24.40 -8.99
N VAL A 535 18.12 23.14 -9.40
CA VAL A 535 16.96 22.29 -9.06
C VAL A 535 16.80 22.19 -7.55
N ASP A 536 17.88 21.96 -6.80
CA ASP A 536 17.84 21.86 -5.33
C ASP A 536 17.44 23.18 -4.67
N ALA A 537 17.84 24.32 -5.24
CA ALA A 537 17.54 25.65 -4.70
C ALA A 537 16.15 26.18 -5.07
N GLU A 538 15.65 25.86 -6.28
CA GLU A 538 14.49 26.55 -6.87
C GLU A 538 13.23 25.68 -7.02
N ARG A 539 13.38 24.34 -7.16
CA ARG A 539 12.23 23.46 -7.46
C ARG A 539 11.48 22.98 -6.22
N LEU A 540 12.09 23.03 -5.04
CA LEU A 540 11.41 22.66 -3.81
C LEU A 540 10.24 23.63 -3.56
N PRO A 541 8.99 23.15 -3.37
CA PRO A 541 7.85 24.03 -3.15
C PRO A 541 8.07 24.97 -1.95
N ARG A 542 7.57 26.20 -2.04
CA ARG A 542 7.66 27.17 -0.93
C ARG A 542 7.03 26.59 0.34
N GLY A 543 7.79 26.59 1.43
CA GLY A 543 7.35 26.07 2.73
C GLY A 543 7.44 24.54 2.88
N ALA A 544 7.87 23.81 1.84
CA ALA A 544 8.19 22.40 2.00
C ALA A 544 9.48 22.20 2.78
N ASP A 545 9.52 21.17 3.62
CA ASP A 545 10.72 20.83 4.39
C ASP A 545 11.64 19.91 3.55
N PRO A 546 12.89 20.34 3.25
CA PRO A 546 13.83 19.54 2.47
C PRO A 546 14.14 18.17 3.09
N ASN A 547 13.97 17.99 4.40
CA ASN A 547 14.31 16.74 5.07
C ASN A 547 13.22 15.68 4.92
N THR A 548 11.97 16.08 4.67
CA THR A 548 10.80 15.20 4.62
C THR A 548 10.17 15.11 3.23
N HIS A 549 10.67 15.88 2.25
CA HIS A 549 10.20 15.84 0.88
C HIS A 549 10.81 14.65 0.10
N THR A 550 10.02 13.60 -0.12
CA THR A 550 10.40 12.32 -0.74
C THR A 550 11.03 12.43 -2.13
N LYS A 551 10.56 13.36 -2.97
CA LYS A 551 11.07 13.52 -4.35
C LYS A 551 12.27 14.47 -4.45
N LEU A 552 12.07 15.76 -4.13
CA LEU A 552 13.04 16.84 -4.29
C LEU A 552 13.85 17.15 -3.02
N GLY A 553 13.57 16.47 -1.91
CA GLY A 553 14.28 16.69 -0.66
C GLY A 553 15.67 16.09 -0.67
N ARG A 554 16.42 16.39 0.39
CA ARG A 554 17.78 15.95 0.61
C ARG A 554 17.87 14.43 0.60
N GLY A 555 18.67 13.87 -0.31
CA GLY A 555 18.88 12.43 -0.46
C GLY A 555 17.62 11.67 -0.87
N GLY A 556 16.59 12.38 -1.36
CA GLY A 556 15.36 11.81 -1.89
C GLY A 556 15.56 11.25 -3.30
N LEU A 557 14.44 10.96 -3.97
CA LEU A 557 14.44 10.29 -5.27
C LEU A 557 15.26 11.02 -6.33
N ALA A 558 15.07 12.32 -6.48
CA ALA A 558 15.76 13.11 -7.49
C ALA A 558 17.28 13.14 -7.25
N ASP A 559 17.72 13.15 -6.00
CA ASP A 559 19.16 13.10 -5.66
C ASP A 559 19.80 11.80 -6.15
N VAL A 560 19.15 10.65 -5.92
CA VAL A 560 19.67 9.35 -6.35
C VAL A 560 19.61 9.22 -7.88
N GLU A 561 18.48 9.55 -8.50
CA GLU A 561 18.28 9.47 -9.96
C GLU A 561 19.32 10.33 -10.70
N TRP A 562 19.58 11.56 -10.25
CA TRP A 562 20.60 12.43 -10.84
C TRP A 562 22.03 11.93 -10.62
N THR A 563 22.30 11.28 -9.49
CA THR A 563 23.62 10.68 -9.21
C THR A 563 23.92 9.54 -10.17
N VAL A 564 22.96 8.62 -10.33
CA VAL A 564 23.07 7.52 -11.28
C VAL A 564 23.26 8.05 -12.70
N GLN A 565 22.43 9.01 -13.13
CA GLN A 565 22.53 9.59 -14.46
C GLN A 565 23.87 10.31 -14.68
N LEU A 566 24.41 11.01 -13.69
CA LEU A 566 25.73 11.64 -13.80
C LEU A 566 26.81 10.57 -14.03
N VAL A 567 26.80 9.47 -13.27
CA VAL A 567 27.75 8.37 -13.44
C VAL A 567 27.59 7.71 -14.81
N GLN A 568 26.35 7.52 -15.29
CA GLN A 568 26.09 7.04 -16.65
C GLN A 568 26.72 7.97 -17.70
N LEU A 569 26.49 9.27 -17.62
CA LEU A 569 27.08 10.21 -18.59
C LEU A 569 28.62 10.14 -18.59
N LEU A 570 29.23 10.00 -17.42
CA LEU A 570 30.68 9.91 -17.27
C LEU A 570 31.28 8.62 -17.84
N HIS A 571 30.55 7.50 -17.84
CA HIS A 571 31.16 6.17 -18.04
C HIS A 571 30.44 5.26 -19.04
N ALA A 572 29.22 5.57 -19.48
CA ALA A 572 28.44 4.70 -20.36
C ALA A 572 28.99 4.59 -21.79
N HIS A 573 29.95 5.46 -22.17
CA HIS A 573 30.67 5.31 -23.43
C HIS A 573 31.62 4.09 -23.43
N ASP A 574 32.20 3.76 -22.28
CA ASP A 574 33.12 2.62 -22.11
C ASP A 574 32.44 1.37 -21.54
N ILE A 575 31.32 1.54 -20.82
CA ILE A 575 30.67 0.46 -20.06
C ILE A 575 29.24 0.26 -20.58
N PRO A 576 29.02 -0.69 -21.51
CA PRO A 576 27.70 -0.98 -22.07
C PRO A 576 26.64 -1.40 -21.03
N ALA A 577 27.05 -1.98 -19.90
CA ALA A 577 26.14 -2.32 -18.82
C ALA A 577 25.40 -1.09 -18.22
N LEU A 578 25.93 0.12 -18.43
CA LEU A 578 25.28 1.38 -18.05
C LEU A 578 24.22 1.85 -19.06
N HIS A 579 24.00 1.13 -20.18
CA HIS A 579 22.94 1.42 -21.16
C HIS A 579 21.58 0.93 -20.63
N ASN A 580 21.21 1.40 -19.46
CA ASN A 580 20.03 0.98 -18.72
C ASN A 580 19.21 2.19 -18.28
N THR A 581 17.89 2.11 -18.42
CA THR A 581 17.01 3.19 -17.99
C THR A 581 16.58 3.06 -16.53
N SER A 582 16.70 1.91 -15.88
CA SER A 582 16.36 1.71 -14.48
C SER A 582 17.47 2.23 -13.56
N THR A 583 17.08 2.96 -12.52
CA THR A 583 17.94 3.49 -11.46
C THR A 583 18.63 2.36 -10.72
N LEU A 584 17.88 1.34 -10.29
CA LEU A 584 18.41 0.24 -9.50
C LEU A 584 19.35 -0.66 -10.31
N GLN A 585 18.96 -1.02 -11.53
CA GLN A 585 19.83 -1.83 -12.39
C GLN A 585 21.09 -1.07 -12.81
N SER A 586 21.00 0.26 -12.98
CA SER A 586 22.18 1.09 -13.21
C SER A 586 23.07 1.16 -11.97
N LEU A 587 22.52 1.20 -10.76
CA LEU A 587 23.31 1.09 -9.52
C LEU A 587 24.05 -0.25 -9.45
N ASP A 588 23.42 -1.35 -9.85
CA ASP A 588 24.07 -2.66 -9.91
C ASP A 588 25.26 -2.66 -10.89
N ALA A 589 25.09 -2.04 -12.07
CA ALA A 589 26.18 -1.90 -13.04
C ALA A 589 27.31 -0.98 -12.54
N ILE A 590 26.96 0.11 -11.84
CA ILE A 590 27.93 1.05 -11.21
C ILE A 590 28.78 0.33 -10.16
N GLU A 591 28.15 -0.51 -9.34
CA GLU A 591 28.81 -1.33 -8.30
C GLU A 591 29.74 -2.36 -8.91
N GLN A 592 29.25 -3.13 -9.89
CA GLN A 592 30.03 -4.17 -10.58
C GLN A 592 31.26 -3.61 -11.31
N ALA A 593 31.15 -2.39 -11.84
CA ALA A 593 32.25 -1.68 -12.48
C ALA A 593 33.19 -0.97 -11.48
N GLY A 594 32.87 -0.95 -10.19
CA GLY A 594 33.66 -0.27 -9.16
C GLY A 594 33.73 1.26 -9.31
N LEU A 595 32.76 1.87 -10.00
CA LEU A 595 32.72 3.32 -10.23
C LEU A 595 32.34 4.11 -8.97
N VAL A 596 31.55 3.47 -8.10
CA VAL A 596 31.21 3.95 -6.75
C VAL A 596 31.41 2.77 -5.80
N PRO A 597 31.99 2.98 -4.60
CA PRO A 597 32.15 1.92 -3.60
C PRO A 597 30.83 1.20 -3.29
N ALA A 598 30.87 -0.13 -3.14
CA ALA A 598 29.67 -0.96 -2.97
C ALA A 598 28.82 -0.53 -1.76
N ASP A 599 29.45 -0.15 -0.64
CA ASP A 599 28.77 0.37 0.54
C ASP A 599 28.05 1.70 0.26
N GLU A 600 28.61 2.56 -0.58
CA GLU A 600 27.98 3.81 -1.02
C GLU A 600 26.83 3.56 -2.01
N VAL A 601 26.97 2.58 -2.91
CA VAL A 601 25.87 2.14 -3.79
C VAL A 601 24.70 1.62 -2.96
N ASP A 602 24.97 0.81 -1.93
CA ASP A 602 23.93 0.31 -1.02
C ASP A 602 23.18 1.44 -0.31
N LEU A 603 23.87 2.53 0.07
CA LEU A 603 23.21 3.70 0.65
C LEU A 603 22.27 4.39 -0.34
N LEU A 604 22.67 4.52 -1.61
CA LEU A 604 21.82 5.09 -2.67
C LEU A 604 20.61 4.18 -2.96
N ARG A 605 20.84 2.87 -3.05
CA ARG A 605 19.82 1.83 -3.26
C ARG A 605 18.77 1.85 -2.15
N GLN A 606 19.21 1.86 -0.89
CA GLN A 606 18.33 1.97 0.28
C GLN A 606 17.51 3.27 0.26
N ALA A 607 18.14 4.42 -0.05
CA ALA A 607 17.43 5.69 -0.11
C ALA A 607 16.36 5.73 -1.20
N TRP A 608 16.65 5.21 -2.39
CA TRP A 608 15.68 5.16 -3.48
C TRP A 608 14.48 4.26 -3.15
N LEU A 609 14.73 3.08 -2.58
CA LEU A 609 13.67 2.15 -2.14
C LEU A 609 12.82 2.76 -1.02
N THR A 610 13.46 3.31 0.02
CA THR A 610 12.78 3.95 1.15
C THR A 610 11.96 5.15 0.72
N ALA A 611 12.49 6.03 -0.14
CA ALA A 611 11.76 7.18 -0.63
C ALA A 611 10.60 6.80 -1.57
N THR A 612 10.75 5.75 -2.39
CA THR A 612 9.67 5.25 -3.23
C THR A 612 8.54 4.64 -2.38
N ARG A 613 8.86 3.81 -1.37
CA ARG A 613 7.86 3.26 -0.43
C ARG A 613 7.12 4.38 0.31
N ALA A 614 7.85 5.35 0.87
CA ALA A 614 7.27 6.49 1.56
C ALA A 614 6.32 7.30 0.67
N ARG A 615 6.72 7.58 -0.57
CA ARG A 615 5.90 8.32 -1.54
C ARG A 615 4.65 7.56 -1.94
N ASN A 616 4.73 6.25 -2.15
CA ASN A 616 3.56 5.41 -2.43
C ASN A 616 2.59 5.37 -1.24
N ALA A 617 3.12 5.14 -0.03
CA ALA A 617 2.34 5.13 1.21
C ALA A 617 1.58 6.44 1.44
N LEU A 618 2.21 7.59 1.16
CA LEU A 618 1.56 8.90 1.23
C LEU A 618 0.30 8.99 0.34
N VAL A 619 0.38 8.49 -0.89
CA VAL A 619 -0.76 8.45 -1.82
C VAL A 619 -1.84 7.50 -1.31
N LEU A 620 -1.44 6.30 -0.88
CA LEU A 620 -2.37 5.27 -0.39
C LEU A 620 -3.15 5.77 0.82
N VAL A 621 -2.48 6.41 1.78
CA VAL A 621 -3.11 6.94 3.01
C VAL A 621 -3.98 8.14 2.72
N ARG A 622 -3.51 9.11 1.90
CA ARG A 622 -4.22 10.38 1.70
C ARG A 622 -5.23 10.37 0.55
N GLY A 623 -5.20 9.37 -0.31
CA GLY A 623 -6.05 9.31 -1.51
C GLY A 623 -5.62 10.25 -2.64
N LYS A 624 -4.53 11.03 -2.46
CA LYS A 624 -4.06 12.03 -3.42
C LYS A 624 -2.54 12.16 -3.46
N PRO A 625 -1.94 12.56 -4.59
CA PRO A 625 -0.50 12.79 -4.70
C PRO A 625 0.01 13.83 -3.70
N THR A 626 1.06 13.47 -2.97
CA THR A 626 1.84 14.39 -2.13
C THR A 626 3.24 13.81 -1.96
N ASP A 627 4.24 14.68 -1.85
CA ASP A 627 5.63 14.28 -1.78
C ASP A 627 6.27 14.56 -0.41
N GLN A 628 5.53 15.03 0.59
CA GLN A 628 6.09 15.38 1.91
C GLN A 628 5.53 14.50 3.02
N LEU A 629 6.43 13.92 3.84
CA LEU A 629 6.04 13.19 5.04
C LEU A 629 5.41 14.13 6.08
N PRO A 630 4.31 13.71 6.74
CA PRO A 630 3.71 14.47 7.83
C PRO A 630 4.62 14.50 9.07
N GLY A 631 4.38 15.46 9.96
CA GLY A 631 5.00 15.45 11.29
C GLY A 631 4.49 14.30 12.18
N PRO A 632 5.10 14.11 13.37
CA PRO A 632 4.71 13.06 14.30
C PRO A 632 3.21 13.08 14.62
N GLY A 633 2.59 11.89 14.63
CA GLY A 633 1.17 11.73 14.88
C GLY A 633 0.55 10.60 14.06
N ARG A 634 -0.79 10.48 14.12
CA ARG A 634 -1.53 9.38 13.49
C ARG A 634 -1.32 9.29 11.98
N GLN A 635 -1.24 10.42 11.29
CA GLN A 635 -1.01 10.43 9.84
C GLN A 635 0.36 9.83 9.48
N LEU A 636 1.39 10.10 10.28
CA LEU A 636 2.71 9.51 10.07
C LEU A 636 2.70 8.01 10.39
N ASN A 637 2.02 7.59 11.46
CA ASN A 637 1.84 6.17 11.76
C ASN A 637 1.12 5.44 10.63
N ALA A 638 0.06 6.04 10.05
CA ALA A 638 -0.63 5.48 8.90
C ALA A 638 0.30 5.31 7.68
N VAL A 639 1.17 6.29 7.42
CA VAL A 639 2.18 6.22 6.36
C VAL A 639 3.20 5.12 6.66
N ALA A 640 3.63 4.97 7.92
CA ALA A 640 4.55 3.90 8.32
C ALA A 640 3.94 2.51 8.10
N VAL A 641 2.68 2.30 8.54
CA VAL A 641 1.94 1.05 8.30
C VAL A 641 1.81 0.77 6.80
N ALA A 642 1.37 1.77 6.02
CA ALA A 642 1.21 1.62 4.57
C ALA A 642 2.53 1.41 3.83
N ALA A 643 3.66 1.86 4.38
CA ALA A 643 5.00 1.63 3.84
C ALA A 643 5.59 0.26 4.27
N GLY A 644 4.85 -0.54 5.04
CA GLY A 644 5.28 -1.84 5.56
C GLY A 644 6.28 -1.75 6.72
N TRP A 645 6.25 -0.67 7.51
CA TRP A 645 7.13 -0.54 8.68
C TRP A 645 6.75 -1.57 9.77
N PRO A 646 7.68 -2.38 10.30
CA PRO A 646 7.35 -3.56 11.12
C PRO A 646 6.58 -3.29 12.43
N ASN A 647 6.77 -2.11 13.01
CA ASN A 647 6.25 -1.75 14.34
C ASN A 647 5.20 -0.64 14.29
N ASP A 648 4.74 -0.25 13.10
CA ASP A 648 3.76 0.84 12.88
C ASP A 648 4.14 2.23 13.50
N ASP A 649 5.32 2.35 14.11
CA ASP A 649 5.80 3.57 14.76
C ASP A 649 6.27 4.57 13.70
N GLY A 650 5.45 5.60 13.51
CA GLY A 650 5.75 6.69 12.59
C GLY A 650 7.02 7.45 12.93
N SER A 651 7.39 7.55 14.21
CA SER A 651 8.60 8.25 14.64
C SER A 651 9.85 7.46 14.26
N GLU A 652 9.86 6.16 14.53
CA GLU A 652 10.95 5.27 14.14
C GLU A 652 11.10 5.22 12.61
N PHE A 653 9.97 5.14 11.88
CA PHE A 653 9.95 5.21 10.43
C PHE A 653 10.56 6.52 9.90
N LEU A 654 10.19 7.67 10.48
CA LEU A 654 10.71 8.97 10.10
C LEU A 654 12.20 9.09 10.42
N ASP A 655 12.64 8.66 11.59
CA ASP A 655 14.06 8.66 11.97
C ASP A 655 14.89 7.79 11.01
N ASN A 656 14.37 6.62 10.64
CA ASN A 656 14.98 5.77 9.63
C ASN A 656 15.05 6.47 8.26
N TYR A 657 13.95 7.07 7.82
CA TYR A 657 13.89 7.83 6.57
C TYR A 657 14.95 8.93 6.55
N LEU A 658 14.99 9.78 7.58
CA LEU A 658 15.95 10.88 7.73
C LEU A 658 17.40 10.37 7.77
N ARG A 659 17.66 9.25 8.44
CA ARG A 659 18.99 8.64 8.52
C ARG A 659 19.46 8.14 7.15
N VAL A 660 18.61 7.41 6.43
CA VAL A 660 18.93 6.82 5.13
C VAL A 660 19.18 7.92 4.10
N THR A 661 18.27 8.89 3.98
CA THR A 661 18.41 9.98 2.99
C THR A 661 19.59 10.90 3.32
N ARG A 662 19.87 11.16 4.61
CA ARG A 662 21.08 11.89 5.02
C ARG A 662 22.37 11.22 4.55
N ARG A 663 22.46 9.88 4.68
CA ARG A 663 23.62 9.10 4.25
C ARG A 663 23.76 9.09 2.73
N ALA A 664 22.67 8.86 2.00
CA ALA A 664 22.68 8.96 0.55
C ALA A 664 23.10 10.35 0.06
N LYS A 665 22.67 11.44 0.73
CA LYS A 665 23.13 12.79 0.37
C LYS A 665 24.65 12.96 0.50
N ALA A 666 25.30 12.29 1.46
CA ALA A 666 26.75 12.35 1.57
C ALA A 666 27.43 11.74 0.33
N VAL A 667 26.91 10.61 -0.16
CA VAL A 667 27.37 9.99 -1.41
C VAL A 667 27.09 10.90 -2.60
N VAL A 668 25.89 11.47 -2.71
CA VAL A 668 25.52 12.43 -3.78
C VAL A 668 26.52 13.59 -3.83
N ARG A 669 26.85 14.20 -2.68
CA ARG A 669 27.81 15.30 -2.62
C ARG A 669 29.21 14.88 -3.10
N LYS A 670 29.67 13.71 -2.68
CA LYS A 670 30.95 13.14 -3.11
C LYS A 670 31.01 12.95 -4.63
N VAL A 671 29.97 12.34 -5.23
CA VAL A 671 29.91 12.09 -6.69
C VAL A 671 29.80 13.40 -7.49
N PHE A 672 29.03 14.37 -6.99
CA PHE A 672 28.92 15.69 -7.62
C PHE A 672 30.14 16.59 -7.38
N GLY A 673 31.07 16.21 -6.50
CA GLY A 673 32.28 16.97 -6.17
C GLY A 673 32.00 18.26 -5.39
N SER A 674 30.98 18.25 -4.51
CA SER A 674 30.50 19.40 -3.72
C SER A 674 30.80 19.31 -2.24
#